data_AF-A0A928PE59-F1
#
_entry.id   AF-A0A928PE59-F1
#
_cell.length_a   1.000
_cell.length_b   1.000
_cell.length_c   1.000
_cell.angle_alpha   90.00
_cell.angle_beta   90.00
_cell.angle_gamma   90.00
#
_symmetry.space_group_name_H-M   'P 1'
#
loop_
_entity.id
_entity.type
_entity.pdbx_description
1 polymer ?
#
loop_
_entity_poly.entity_id
_entity_poly.type
_entity_poly.pdbx_seq_one_letter_code
_entity_poly.pdbx_strand_id
1 'polypeptide(L)'
;MYKTGHKRSGHVSCERTGKADASNRFAALTLVIVMAVFGVLAGCTKPSEDPNIAPPVTVINGKTENPPDVLTHVFRPESFAIPENYSFNSQILPRYDEEAGTLTYLAGSWKSWEDENGMWQSETVSEIVTANTETVLHETLLPLEKDETLSCGLFTKDGLLGTVSRFDFEKGQESFRLLSWKIRPDGAEVQAEIGDMGSLFESAGTLGWFRVERMAEDADGYLYLASGQEVVVLTPELEKFFSVTTPDYIDGMAVSGDGQVWVMGSLGNGRVLCPVDREILSFGDPLPLSALPDGENELFFGPGHDFYYRSGNGLYAADFDESGTKGLSDELILDFMNSDLSQDSASILAVYGPEAVLMSDRGENAAVPSIYRKAPDVDLSAVTVLRLVHTGQPEISLAGKITSFNKSHDGVRIVVDSYHSKEDYLGGEKQLAAEMATGARPDIVVTSQSGPALSYIVKRGLFADLNPFTEREGLLNRDNLMGCVKRTFTDGDGRLFGLTPTFWIQTVVSTDELLGKYAGRDSWTAEELLDFATSLPSDRLLMEGLTRNSAAYMLLGPGGYACFLSEDGKTASFNSDLFIRYLNYIASLPAREEYDAHPPIEGSPINGLNADVSERYRLYHEGKIVLKQKVLTEPVSFLGMELDFGTKDWRLIGQPTNGNCGTAISADSVYLITAADSDRAELAWEALETLFEPDAISGAQSIPGLVSEFDKMIREYYLYDFAFTFSGTSSRDLKDSWFPLTLTEPGILTEFTEEDERRIRDILDNHCGIPFALFANEDVTAIVNEEISVFLGGVGTAEDCAAKIQSRVSIWLAERG
;
A
#
# COMPACT_ATOMS: atom_id res chain seq x y z
N MET A 1 53.39 22.80 -17.53
CA MET A 1 54.77 22.82 -18.06
C MET A 1 55.52 21.63 -17.48
N TYR A 2 56.06 20.76 -18.36
CA TYR A 2 57.38 20.08 -18.28
C TYR A 2 57.95 19.72 -16.88
N LYS A 3 58.30 18.48 -16.52
CA LYS A 3 59.08 17.41 -17.20
C LYS A 3 58.94 16.11 -16.36
N THR A 4 58.56 14.96 -16.92
CA THR A 4 59.44 13.87 -17.44
C THR A 4 60.59 13.47 -16.50
N GLY A 5 60.86 12.22 -16.15
CA GLY A 5 60.38 10.92 -16.64
C GLY A 5 61.50 9.87 -16.52
N HIS A 6 61.19 8.63 -16.93
CA HIS A 6 62.04 7.46 -17.27
C HIS A 6 61.81 6.27 -16.35
N LYS A 7 61.73 5.01 -16.81
CA LYS A 7 61.50 4.35 -18.12
C LYS A 7 61.64 2.85 -17.79
N ARG A 8 60.75 1.99 -18.33
CA ARG A 8 60.91 0.58 -18.78
C ARG A 8 61.52 -0.42 -17.78
N SER A 9 61.10 -1.66 -17.62
CA SER A 9 60.49 -2.75 -18.43
C SER A 9 60.23 -3.89 -17.41
N GLY A 10 59.33 -4.86 -17.50
CA GLY A 10 58.55 -5.46 -18.58
C GLY A 10 58.36 -6.95 -18.21
N HIS A 11 57.12 -7.45 -18.35
CA HIS A 11 56.71 -8.87 -18.52
C HIS A 11 56.93 -9.87 -17.35
N VAL A 12 56.08 -10.86 -17.02
CA VAL A 12 54.88 -11.48 -17.64
C VAL A 12 54.20 -12.45 -16.64
N SER A 13 52.89 -12.70 -16.81
CA SER A 13 52.03 -13.83 -16.32
C SER A 13 51.75 -13.93 -14.81
N CYS A 14 50.58 -14.35 -14.32
CA CYS A 14 49.63 -15.33 -14.86
C CYS A 14 48.19 -15.09 -14.31
N GLU A 15 47.22 -15.67 -15.01
CA GLU A 15 45.76 -15.56 -14.92
C GLU A 15 45.11 -16.09 -13.62
N ARG A 16 44.03 -15.45 -13.15
CA ARG A 16 42.66 -16.05 -13.10
C ARG A 16 41.59 -15.09 -12.53
N THR A 17 40.60 -14.82 -13.39
CA THR A 17 39.14 -14.85 -13.16
C THR A 17 38.48 -13.97 -12.08
N GLY A 18 37.80 -12.92 -12.57
CA GLY A 18 36.33 -12.79 -12.45
C GLY A 18 35.75 -12.40 -11.08
N LYS A 19 35.60 -11.10 -10.84
CA LYS A 19 34.54 -10.54 -9.97
C LYS A 19 33.63 -9.69 -10.85
N ALA A 20 32.38 -10.11 -10.97
CA ALA A 20 31.31 -9.33 -11.58
C ALA A 20 30.50 -8.65 -10.48
N ASP A 21 30.18 -7.39 -10.73
CA ASP A 21 29.55 -6.41 -9.84
C ASP A 21 28.15 -6.78 -9.37
N ALA A 22 27.86 -6.37 -8.13
CA ALA A 22 26.60 -6.51 -7.42
C ALA A 22 25.63 -5.32 -7.67
N SER A 23 25.74 -4.60 -8.79
CA SER A 23 24.95 -3.39 -9.07
C SER A 23 23.70 -3.61 -9.96
N ASN A 24 23.37 -4.85 -10.32
CA ASN A 24 22.31 -5.15 -11.30
C ASN A 24 21.02 -5.78 -10.73
N ARG A 25 20.79 -5.75 -9.41
CA ARG A 25 19.63 -6.43 -8.79
C ARG A 25 18.41 -5.55 -8.51
N PHE A 26 18.51 -4.21 -8.61
CA PHE A 26 17.36 -3.32 -8.39
C PHE A 26 16.58 -2.94 -9.67
N ALA A 27 17.18 -3.09 -10.86
CA ALA A 27 16.49 -2.81 -12.14
C ALA A 27 15.70 -4.02 -12.71
N ALA A 28 15.80 -5.20 -12.08
CA ALA A 28 15.17 -6.43 -12.56
C ALA A 28 13.78 -6.70 -11.96
N LEU A 29 13.39 -6.00 -10.88
CA LEU A 29 12.11 -6.28 -10.19
C LEU A 29 10.92 -5.58 -10.86
N THR A 30 11.12 -4.41 -11.47
CA THR A 30 10.08 -3.67 -12.20
C THR A 30 9.75 -4.28 -13.57
N LEU A 31 10.61 -5.14 -14.11
CA LEU A 31 10.40 -5.81 -15.41
C LEU A 31 9.70 -7.18 -15.28
N VAL A 32 9.69 -7.80 -14.09
CA VAL A 32 9.10 -9.13 -13.87
C VAL A 32 7.58 -9.07 -13.66
N ILE A 33 7.04 -7.96 -13.16
CA ILE A 33 5.59 -7.78 -12.96
C ILE A 33 4.86 -7.55 -14.31
N VAL A 34 5.53 -6.98 -15.31
CA VAL A 34 4.95 -6.78 -16.66
C VAL A 34 4.99 -8.05 -17.53
N MET A 35 5.89 -9.01 -17.26
CA MET A 35 5.94 -10.28 -17.99
C MET A 35 5.07 -11.41 -17.39
N ALA A 36 4.68 -11.33 -16.12
CA ALA A 36 3.78 -12.32 -15.52
C ALA A 36 2.35 -12.25 -16.07
N VAL A 37 1.91 -11.09 -16.58
CA VAL A 37 0.57 -10.89 -17.19
C VAL A 37 0.49 -11.46 -18.62
N PHE A 38 1.61 -11.71 -19.30
CA PHE A 38 1.63 -12.23 -20.69
C PHE A 38 2.09 -13.70 -20.83
N GLY A 39 2.50 -14.36 -19.75
CA GLY A 39 3.05 -15.73 -19.78
C GLY A 39 2.04 -16.89 -19.80
N VAL A 40 0.74 -16.64 -19.62
CA VAL A 40 -0.28 -17.71 -19.50
C VAL A 40 -0.80 -18.22 -20.87
N LEU A 41 -0.34 -17.67 -22.00
CA LEU A 41 -0.84 -18.03 -23.34
C LEU A 41 -0.01 -19.07 -24.14
N ALA A 42 0.94 -19.78 -23.54
CA ALA A 42 1.72 -20.79 -24.26
C ALA A 42 1.82 -22.14 -23.51
N GLY A 43 0.69 -22.84 -23.41
CA GLY A 43 0.61 -24.17 -22.81
C GLY A 43 -0.53 -25.03 -23.34
N CYS A 44 -0.87 -24.94 -24.63
CA CYS A 44 -1.92 -25.77 -25.24
C CYS A 44 -1.50 -27.25 -25.29
N THR A 45 -2.00 -28.05 -24.34
CA THR A 45 -2.24 -29.48 -24.59
C THR A 45 -3.67 -29.64 -25.13
N LYS A 46 -3.82 -30.50 -26.15
CA LYS A 46 -5.03 -30.63 -27.00
C LYS A 46 -6.34 -30.73 -26.19
N PRO A 47 -7.42 -30.01 -26.58
CA PRO A 47 -8.73 -30.21 -25.98
C PRO A 47 -9.39 -31.49 -26.51
N SER A 48 -10.05 -32.23 -25.62
CA SER A 48 -10.91 -33.35 -25.95
C SER A 48 -12.20 -32.89 -26.65
N GLU A 49 -12.60 -33.61 -27.70
CA GLU A 49 -13.84 -33.40 -28.45
C GLU A 49 -15.06 -33.81 -27.60
N ASP A 50 -15.65 -32.90 -26.83
CA ASP A 50 -17.07 -32.99 -26.41
C ASP A 50 -17.65 -31.59 -26.08
N PRO A 51 -18.60 -31.03 -26.87
CA PRO A 51 -19.11 -29.67 -26.69
C PRO A 51 -20.06 -29.45 -25.49
N ASN A 52 -20.28 -30.44 -24.62
CA ASN A 52 -21.33 -30.39 -23.59
C ASN A 52 -20.85 -30.49 -22.13
N ILE A 53 -19.57 -30.23 -21.84
CA ILE A 53 -19.06 -30.25 -20.46
C ILE A 53 -18.55 -28.85 -20.10
N ALA A 54 -19.36 -28.12 -19.33
CA ALA A 54 -18.90 -26.90 -18.65
C ALA A 54 -17.71 -27.23 -17.74
N PRO A 55 -16.69 -26.37 -17.63
CA PRO A 55 -15.60 -26.59 -16.68
C PRO A 55 -16.18 -26.66 -15.26
N PRO A 56 -15.62 -27.51 -14.37
CA PRO A 56 -16.11 -27.59 -13.00
C PRO A 56 -15.89 -26.24 -12.32
N VAL A 57 -16.98 -25.58 -11.97
CA VAL A 57 -17.00 -24.49 -11.01
C VAL A 57 -16.53 -25.10 -9.70
N THR A 58 -15.32 -24.75 -9.26
CA THR A 58 -14.90 -24.99 -7.88
C THR A 58 -15.79 -24.13 -7.01
N VAL A 59 -16.83 -24.73 -6.44
CA VAL A 59 -17.67 -24.11 -5.41
C VAL A 59 -16.76 -23.88 -4.21
N ILE A 60 -16.27 -22.65 -4.06
CA ILE A 60 -15.83 -22.16 -2.75
C ILE A 60 -17.09 -22.17 -1.90
N ASN A 61 -17.04 -22.91 -0.80
CA ASN A 61 -18.19 -23.19 0.07
C ASN A 61 -18.98 -21.91 0.37
N GLY A 62 -20.30 -22.00 0.23
CA GLY A 62 -21.22 -20.89 0.22
C GLY A 62 -21.12 -19.99 1.45
N LYS A 63 -20.93 -18.70 1.21
CA LYS A 63 -21.44 -17.66 2.10
C LYS A 63 -22.88 -17.35 1.66
N THR A 64 -23.77 -17.41 2.64
CA THR A 64 -25.23 -17.23 2.52
C THR A 64 -25.61 -15.80 2.14
N GLU A 65 -26.77 -15.65 1.49
CA GLU A 65 -27.39 -14.39 1.02
C GLU A 65 -27.80 -13.39 2.12
N ASN A 66 -27.37 -13.56 3.37
CA ASN A 66 -27.61 -12.65 4.48
C ASN A 66 -26.29 -12.41 5.25
N PRO A 67 -26.09 -11.23 5.87
CA PRO A 67 -25.04 -11.08 6.86
C PRO A 67 -25.16 -12.22 7.89
N PRO A 68 -24.05 -12.70 8.46
CA PRO A 68 -24.13 -13.74 9.47
C PRO A 68 -25.14 -13.33 10.55
N ASP A 69 -26.03 -14.23 10.95
CA ASP A 69 -27.01 -13.90 12.02
C ASP A 69 -26.30 -13.63 13.36
N VAL A 70 -25.03 -14.04 13.48
CA VAL A 70 -24.25 -14.00 14.69
C VAL A 70 -22.78 -13.71 14.38
N LEU A 71 -22.12 -12.82 15.14
CA LEU A 71 -20.66 -12.67 15.13
C LEU A 71 -20.03 -13.59 16.18
N THR A 72 -19.06 -14.38 15.76
CA THR A 72 -18.30 -15.31 16.62
C THR A 72 -16.85 -14.82 16.80
N HIS A 73 -16.10 -15.50 17.68
CA HIS A 73 -14.70 -15.17 17.98
C HIS A 73 -14.52 -13.74 18.52
N VAL A 74 -15.52 -13.30 19.27
CA VAL A 74 -15.61 -11.96 19.84
C VAL A 74 -14.84 -11.89 21.13
N PHE A 75 -13.94 -10.92 21.25
CA PHE A 75 -13.22 -10.61 22.47
C PHE A 75 -13.53 -9.19 22.93
N ARG A 76 -13.45 -8.96 24.25
CA ARG A 76 -13.69 -7.65 24.87
C ARG A 76 -12.54 -7.28 25.81
N PRO A 77 -12.08 -6.02 25.78
CA PRO A 77 -10.96 -5.58 26.59
C PRO A 77 -11.34 -5.32 28.04
N GLU A 78 -10.42 -5.64 28.94
CA GLU A 78 -10.29 -5.07 30.28
C GLU A 78 -8.97 -4.28 30.30
N SER A 79 -9.05 -2.95 30.23
CA SER A 79 -7.88 -2.08 30.11
C SER A 79 -7.21 -1.80 31.45
N PHE A 80 -5.89 -1.83 31.49
CA PHE A 80 -5.11 -1.50 32.69
C PHE A 80 -4.93 0.01 32.83
N ALA A 81 -4.94 0.50 34.07
CA ALA A 81 -4.76 1.92 34.36
C ALA A 81 -3.34 2.39 33.98
N ILE A 82 -3.24 3.56 33.31
CA ILE A 82 -1.97 4.21 32.95
C ILE A 82 -1.77 5.46 33.80
N PRO A 83 -0.56 5.74 34.32
CA PRO A 83 -0.28 6.98 35.03
C PRO A 83 -0.55 8.23 34.18
N GLU A 84 -1.02 9.31 34.81
CA GLU A 84 -1.26 10.58 34.12
C GLU A 84 0.04 11.11 33.47
N ASN A 85 -0.03 11.51 32.20
CA ASN A 85 1.09 12.02 31.38
C ASN A 85 2.16 10.99 30.99
N TYR A 86 1.90 9.71 31.21
CA TYR A 86 2.75 8.63 30.70
C TYR A 86 2.05 7.90 29.56
N SER A 87 2.86 7.24 28.72
CA SER A 87 2.42 6.37 27.64
C SER A 87 2.98 4.97 27.86
N PHE A 88 2.19 3.95 27.52
CA PHE A 88 2.66 2.56 27.57
C PHE A 88 3.73 2.32 26.50
N ASN A 89 4.86 1.75 26.90
CA ASN A 89 5.91 1.34 25.97
C ASN A 89 5.66 -0.11 25.54
N SER A 90 5.09 -0.28 24.35
CA SER A 90 4.76 -1.59 23.77
C SER A 90 5.97 -2.38 23.26
N GLN A 91 7.18 -1.82 23.27
CA GLN A 91 8.39 -2.51 22.83
C GLN A 91 8.98 -3.43 23.90
N ILE A 92 8.57 -3.25 25.17
CA ILE A 92 8.99 -4.07 26.29
C ILE A 92 7.83 -4.99 26.65
N LEU A 93 8.03 -6.30 26.52
CA LEU A 93 6.99 -7.29 26.80
C LEU A 93 6.56 -7.18 28.26
N PRO A 94 5.30 -6.81 28.54
CA PRO A 94 4.81 -6.68 29.90
C PRO A 94 4.58 -8.05 30.55
N ARG A 95 4.49 -8.07 31.89
CA ARG A 95 4.20 -9.28 32.67
C ARG A 95 2.81 -9.19 33.30
N TYR A 96 1.90 -10.02 32.85
CA TYR A 96 0.58 -10.18 33.48
C TYR A 96 0.63 -11.27 34.55
N ASP A 97 0.18 -10.93 35.75
CA ASP A 97 -0.07 -11.86 36.85
C ASP A 97 -1.58 -12.12 36.93
N GLU A 98 -2.00 -13.30 36.46
CA GLU A 98 -3.41 -13.68 36.38
C GLU A 98 -4.04 -13.88 37.76
N GLU A 99 -3.30 -14.41 38.74
CA GLU A 99 -3.81 -14.61 40.10
C GLU A 99 -4.04 -13.29 40.82
N ALA A 100 -3.13 -12.33 40.65
CA ALA A 100 -3.24 -10.99 41.23
C ALA A 100 -4.15 -10.06 40.41
N GLY A 101 -4.40 -10.36 39.13
CA GLY A 101 -5.11 -9.48 38.20
C GLY A 101 -4.33 -8.19 37.91
N THR A 102 -3.00 -8.25 37.89
CA THR A 102 -2.14 -7.06 37.72
C THR A 102 -1.22 -7.20 36.52
N LEU A 103 -0.97 -6.08 35.84
CA LEU A 103 0.01 -5.97 34.77
C LEU A 103 1.20 -5.13 35.24
N THR A 104 2.41 -5.68 35.10
CA THR A 104 3.66 -4.94 35.23
C THR A 104 4.20 -4.59 33.85
N TYR A 105 4.44 -3.31 33.58
CA TYR A 105 4.86 -2.81 32.28
C TYR A 105 5.76 -1.59 32.38
N LEU A 106 6.39 -1.20 31.27
CA LEU A 106 7.16 0.04 31.18
C LEU A 106 6.30 1.18 30.64
N ALA A 107 6.33 2.32 31.31
CA ALA A 107 5.69 3.54 30.87
C ALA A 107 6.74 4.64 30.64
N GLY A 108 6.56 5.45 29.61
CA GLY A 108 7.44 6.57 29.27
C GLY A 108 6.68 7.89 29.31
N SER A 109 7.28 8.93 29.89
CA SER A 109 6.85 10.32 29.69
C SER A 109 7.95 11.09 28.98
N TRP A 110 7.53 12.03 28.13
CA TRP A 110 8.44 12.92 27.40
C TRP A 110 8.07 14.37 27.69
N LYS A 111 9.08 15.17 28.04
CA LYS A 111 8.93 16.61 28.23
C LYS A 111 9.92 17.31 27.35
N SER A 112 9.49 18.37 26.67
CA SER A 112 10.38 19.32 26.03
C SER A 112 10.15 20.73 26.55
N TRP A 113 11.21 21.50 26.60
CA TRP A 113 11.17 22.90 27.00
C TRP A 113 12.27 23.67 26.29
N GLU A 114 12.06 24.95 26.04
CA GLU A 114 13.09 25.84 25.53
C GLU A 114 13.90 26.38 26.71
N ASP A 115 15.23 26.26 26.66
CA ASP A 115 16.10 26.79 27.71
C ASP A 115 16.30 28.31 27.60
N GLU A 116 17.04 28.88 28.56
CA GLU A 116 17.28 30.33 28.64
C GLU A 116 17.97 30.93 27.40
N ASN A 117 18.56 30.11 26.53
CA ASN A 117 19.23 30.52 25.29
C ASN A 117 18.38 30.30 24.03
N GLY A 118 17.13 29.88 24.17
CA GLY A 118 16.26 29.56 23.03
C GLY A 118 16.51 28.18 22.43
N MET A 119 17.24 27.30 23.13
CA MET A 119 17.52 25.94 22.65
C MET A 119 16.49 24.97 23.23
N TRP A 120 15.84 24.19 22.36
CA TRP A 120 14.95 23.12 22.79
C TRP A 120 15.73 22.00 23.50
N GLN A 121 15.29 21.70 24.70
CA GLN A 121 15.72 20.60 25.53
C GLN A 121 14.59 19.57 25.60
N SER A 122 14.95 18.30 25.82
CA SER A 122 13.97 17.27 26.12
C SER A 122 14.49 16.27 27.13
N GLU A 123 13.57 15.70 27.91
CA GLU A 123 13.82 14.70 28.93
C GLU A 123 12.79 13.59 28.77
N THR A 124 13.29 12.35 28.71
CA THR A 124 12.46 11.14 28.72
C THR A 124 12.61 10.47 30.08
N VAL A 125 11.50 10.21 30.75
CA VAL A 125 11.47 9.50 32.04
C VAL A 125 10.79 8.15 31.82
N SER A 126 11.45 7.08 32.24
CA SER A 126 10.93 5.72 32.16
C SER A 126 10.59 5.18 33.54
N GLU A 127 9.40 4.65 33.70
CA GLU A 127 8.91 4.06 34.94
C GLU A 127 8.40 2.66 34.71
N ILE A 128 8.69 1.78 35.67
CA ILE A 128 8.04 0.49 35.78
C ILE A 128 6.75 0.69 36.56
N VAL A 129 5.64 0.34 35.93
CA VAL A 129 4.31 0.49 36.49
C VAL A 129 3.73 -0.88 36.73
N THR A 130 3.15 -1.08 37.92
CA THR A 130 2.24 -2.21 38.18
C THR A 130 0.85 -1.65 38.42
N ALA A 131 -0.11 -2.08 37.62
CA ALA A 131 -1.48 -1.60 37.67
C ALA A 131 -2.48 -2.76 37.56
N ASN A 132 -3.69 -2.52 38.04
CA ASN A 132 -4.86 -3.32 37.68
C ASN A 132 -5.78 -2.49 36.76
N THR A 133 -6.99 -2.97 36.51
CA THR A 133 -7.96 -2.29 35.63
C THR A 133 -8.61 -1.05 36.26
N GLU A 134 -8.43 -0.83 37.56
CA GLU A 134 -9.04 0.28 38.29
C GLU A 134 -8.04 1.40 38.62
N THR A 135 -6.80 1.05 38.94
CA THR A 135 -5.79 1.98 39.43
C THR A 135 -4.37 1.50 39.17
N VAL A 136 -3.46 2.47 39.13
CA VAL A 136 -2.03 2.22 39.29
C VAL A 136 -1.76 1.85 40.75
N LEU A 137 -1.01 0.77 40.98
CA LEU A 137 -0.70 0.24 42.31
C LEU A 137 0.70 0.66 42.77
N HIS A 138 1.66 0.57 41.86
CA HIS A 138 3.06 0.91 42.11
C HIS A 138 3.68 1.56 40.87
N GLU A 139 4.48 2.59 41.11
CA GLU A 139 5.30 3.29 40.12
C GLU A 139 6.73 3.30 40.62
N THR A 140 7.68 2.89 39.79
CA THR A 140 9.09 2.80 40.17
C THR A 140 9.94 3.35 39.05
N LEU A 141 10.66 4.43 39.34
CA LEU A 141 11.59 5.03 38.39
C LEU A 141 12.66 4.02 37.97
N LEU A 142 12.84 3.85 36.67
CA LEU A 142 13.93 3.05 36.13
C LEU A 142 15.21 3.90 36.12
N PRO A 143 16.28 3.50 36.83
CA PRO A 143 17.49 4.30 36.94
C PRO A 143 18.33 4.19 35.66
N LEU A 144 17.99 5.01 34.66
CA LEU A 144 18.78 5.22 33.45
C LEU A 144 19.69 6.45 33.62
N GLU A 145 20.91 6.39 33.07
CA GLU A 145 21.75 7.58 33.01
C GLU A 145 21.21 8.58 31.98
N LYS A 146 21.74 9.81 32.02
CA LYS A 146 21.40 10.81 31.01
C LYS A 146 21.79 10.30 29.61
N ASP A 147 20.90 10.52 28.65
CA ASP A 147 21.02 10.14 27.24
C ASP A 147 20.99 8.61 26.99
N GLU A 148 20.58 7.82 27.99
CA GLU A 148 20.34 6.39 27.85
C GLU A 148 18.89 6.08 27.50
N THR A 149 18.70 5.08 26.65
CA THR A 149 17.38 4.59 26.26
C THR A 149 17.32 3.07 26.38
N LEU A 150 16.29 2.57 27.06
CA LEU A 150 15.98 1.13 27.08
C LEU A 150 15.38 0.74 25.72
N SER A 151 16.10 -0.07 24.94
CA SER A 151 15.80 -0.36 23.53
C SER A 151 15.10 -1.71 23.30
N CYS A 152 15.28 -2.68 24.19
CA CYS A 152 14.61 -3.98 24.21
C CYS A 152 14.67 -4.53 25.64
N GLY A 153 13.69 -5.32 26.06
CA GLY A 153 13.67 -5.87 27.41
C GLY A 153 12.52 -6.85 27.69
N LEU A 154 12.66 -7.55 28.80
CA LEU A 154 11.76 -8.59 29.28
C LEU A 154 11.63 -8.49 30.81
N PHE A 155 10.40 -8.49 31.31
CA PHE A 155 10.14 -8.70 32.74
C PHE A 155 10.30 -10.18 33.09
N THR A 156 11.27 -10.47 33.96
CA THR A 156 11.52 -11.82 34.48
C THR A 156 10.76 -12.01 35.79
N LYS A 157 10.86 -13.20 36.40
CA LYS A 157 10.35 -13.41 37.77
C LYS A 157 11.06 -12.53 38.80
N ASP A 158 12.33 -12.22 38.58
CA ASP A 158 13.24 -11.57 39.53
C ASP A 158 13.39 -10.05 39.30
N GLY A 159 12.86 -9.51 38.18
CA GLY A 159 12.87 -8.09 37.88
C GLY A 159 12.70 -7.76 36.41
N LEU A 160 13.47 -6.80 35.90
CA LEU A 160 13.52 -6.41 34.49
C LEU A 160 14.92 -6.65 33.96
N LEU A 161 15.01 -7.21 32.77
CA LEU A 161 16.25 -7.29 32.00
C LEU A 161 16.08 -6.47 30.73
N GLY A 162 17.10 -5.72 30.32
CA GLY A 162 17.00 -4.92 29.12
C GLY A 162 18.33 -4.44 28.53
N THR A 163 18.31 -4.22 27.22
CA THR A 163 19.40 -3.55 26.49
C THR A 163 19.23 -2.06 26.59
N VAL A 164 20.26 -1.38 27.06
CA VAL A 164 20.32 0.08 27.12
C VAL A 164 21.27 0.56 26.06
N SER A 165 20.81 1.49 25.22
CA SER A 165 21.66 2.15 24.25
C SER A 165 21.95 3.60 24.66
N ARG A 166 23.12 4.08 24.25
CA ARG A 166 23.57 5.46 24.46
C ARG A 166 24.32 5.93 23.24
N PHE A 167 23.90 7.06 22.69
CA PHE A 167 24.57 7.71 21.57
C PHE A 167 25.58 8.75 22.06
N ASP A 168 26.85 8.57 21.68
CA ASP A 168 27.91 9.55 21.90
C ASP A 168 27.94 10.52 20.71
N PHE A 169 27.37 11.72 20.90
CA PHE A 169 27.31 12.76 19.88
C PHE A 169 28.68 13.30 19.46
N GLU A 170 29.70 13.23 20.32
CA GLU A 170 31.05 13.69 19.98
C GLU A 170 31.77 12.70 19.06
N LYS A 171 31.51 11.40 19.26
CA LYS A 171 32.10 10.32 18.46
C LYS A 171 31.22 9.86 17.30
N GLY A 172 29.94 10.23 17.29
CA GLY A 172 28.95 9.72 16.35
C GLY A 172 28.78 8.20 16.45
N GLN A 173 28.85 7.65 17.66
CA GLN A 173 28.83 6.20 17.91
C GLN A 173 27.77 5.84 18.94
N GLU A 174 27.07 4.74 18.71
CA GLU A 174 26.15 4.14 19.68
C GLU A 174 26.84 3.02 20.46
N SER A 175 26.57 2.95 21.75
CA SER A 175 27.04 1.91 22.66
C SER A 175 25.86 1.18 23.29
N PHE A 176 26.02 -0.12 23.56
CA PHE A 176 24.95 -0.96 24.09
C PHE A 176 25.43 -1.75 25.31
N ARG A 177 24.60 -1.74 26.35
CA ARG A 177 24.80 -2.49 27.60
C ARG A 177 23.61 -3.39 27.87
N LEU A 178 23.84 -4.53 28.51
CA LEU A 178 22.77 -5.35 29.07
C LEU A 178 22.71 -5.11 30.57
N LEU A 179 21.54 -4.76 31.09
CA LEU A 179 21.32 -4.53 32.51
C LEU A 179 20.22 -5.45 33.04
N SER A 180 20.43 -5.96 34.25
CA SER A 180 19.41 -6.64 35.05
C SER A 180 19.07 -5.77 36.25
N TRP A 181 17.81 -5.40 36.40
CA TRP A 181 17.29 -4.63 37.53
C TRP A 181 16.43 -5.52 38.41
N LYS A 182 16.68 -5.47 39.72
CA LYS A 182 15.74 -5.96 40.72
C LYS A 182 14.77 -4.84 41.05
N ILE A 183 13.48 -5.13 40.92
CA ILE A 183 12.41 -4.15 41.11
C ILE A 183 11.82 -4.31 42.50
N ARG A 184 11.66 -3.20 43.22
CA ARG A 184 10.96 -3.12 44.51
C ARG A 184 10.02 -1.92 44.50
N PRO A 185 8.97 -1.91 45.33
CA PRO A 185 8.04 -0.78 45.40
C PRO A 185 8.70 0.57 45.76
N ASP A 186 9.88 0.56 46.40
CA ASP A 186 10.62 1.75 46.82
C ASP A 186 11.80 2.11 45.89
N GLY A 187 12.03 1.35 44.81
CA GLY A 187 13.09 1.62 43.86
C GLY A 187 13.51 0.40 43.02
N ALA A 188 14.23 0.66 41.93
CA ALA A 188 14.89 -0.35 41.12
C ALA A 188 16.42 -0.29 41.32
N GLU A 189 17.06 -1.45 41.43
CA GLU A 189 18.50 -1.57 41.69
C GLU A 189 19.13 -2.50 40.64
N VAL A 190 20.18 -2.01 39.95
CA VAL A 190 20.97 -2.84 39.02
C VAL A 190 21.64 -3.97 39.81
N GLN A 191 21.38 -5.21 39.41
CA GLN A 191 21.98 -6.42 40.00
C GLN A 191 23.19 -6.91 39.21
N ALA A 192 23.14 -6.78 37.89
CA ALA A 192 24.19 -7.25 37.00
C ALA A 192 24.23 -6.42 35.71
N GLU A 193 25.40 -6.38 35.08
CA GLU A 193 25.68 -5.58 33.88
C GLU A 193 26.65 -6.30 32.95
N ILE A 194 26.38 -6.24 31.65
CA ILE A 194 27.37 -6.43 30.58
C ILE A 194 27.58 -5.07 29.89
N GLY A 195 28.74 -4.46 30.11
CA GLY A 195 29.01 -3.09 29.63
C GLY A 195 29.36 -2.96 28.14
N ASP A 196 29.80 -4.04 27.47
CA ASP A 196 30.03 -4.06 26.03
C ASP A 196 29.37 -5.31 25.41
N MET A 197 28.14 -5.12 24.94
CA MET A 197 27.39 -6.19 24.29
C MET A 197 27.94 -6.57 22.92
N GLY A 198 28.70 -5.70 22.24
CA GLY A 198 29.18 -5.98 20.88
C GLY A 198 30.09 -7.20 20.81
N SER A 199 30.84 -7.45 21.89
CA SER A 199 31.68 -8.64 22.04
C SER A 199 30.90 -9.97 22.13
N LEU A 200 29.59 -9.91 22.43
CA LEU A 200 28.74 -11.09 22.51
C LEU A 200 28.32 -11.61 21.12
N PHE A 201 28.25 -10.72 20.12
CA PHE A 201 27.71 -11.03 18.79
C PHE A 201 28.85 -11.23 17.78
N GLU A 202 28.91 -12.41 17.17
CA GLU A 202 29.84 -12.69 16.07
C GLU A 202 29.51 -11.86 14.83
N SER A 203 28.22 -11.64 14.58
CA SER A 203 27.71 -10.83 13.45
C SER A 203 28.06 -9.34 13.56
N ALA A 204 28.21 -8.80 14.78
CA ALA A 204 28.62 -7.41 14.98
C ALA A 204 30.00 -7.13 14.38
N GLY A 205 30.92 -8.11 14.50
CA GLY A 205 32.27 -7.99 13.95
C GLY A 205 32.32 -8.01 12.42
N THR A 206 31.33 -8.63 11.76
CA THR A 206 31.27 -8.74 10.29
C THR A 206 30.42 -7.65 9.65
N LEU A 207 29.30 -7.27 10.26
CA LEU A 207 28.36 -6.26 9.76
C LEU A 207 28.69 -4.84 10.23
N GLY A 208 29.51 -4.71 11.29
CA GLY A 208 29.89 -3.43 11.88
C GLY A 208 28.82 -2.79 12.77
N TRP A 209 27.69 -3.48 12.98
CA TRP A 209 26.62 -3.07 13.89
C TRP A 209 25.83 -4.31 14.35
N PHE A 210 25.10 -4.18 15.47
CA PHE A 210 24.13 -5.15 15.96
C PHE A 210 23.00 -4.42 16.68
N ARG A 211 21.86 -5.07 16.84
CA ARG A 211 20.74 -4.55 17.65
C ARG A 211 19.96 -5.73 18.19
N VAL A 212 19.85 -5.82 19.52
CA VAL A 212 18.96 -6.81 20.13
C VAL A 212 17.53 -6.38 19.89
N GLU A 213 16.77 -7.26 19.26
CA GLU A 213 15.38 -6.99 18.91
C GLU A 213 14.42 -7.78 19.78
N ARG A 214 14.84 -8.95 20.26
CA ARG A 214 14.00 -9.86 21.05
C ARG A 214 14.83 -10.51 22.15
N MET A 215 14.15 -10.76 23.27
CA MET A 215 14.69 -11.46 24.43
C MET A 215 13.74 -12.56 24.87
N ALA A 216 14.30 -13.65 25.37
CA ALA A 216 13.55 -14.76 25.95
C ALA A 216 14.33 -15.35 27.13
N GLU A 217 13.63 -15.79 28.17
CA GLU A 217 14.19 -16.53 29.31
C GLU A 217 13.55 -17.91 29.36
N ASP A 218 14.37 -18.97 29.39
CA ASP A 218 13.85 -20.33 29.58
C ASP A 218 13.61 -20.69 31.05
N ALA A 219 13.02 -21.86 31.29
CA ALA A 219 12.66 -22.29 32.65
C ALA A 219 13.85 -22.44 33.61
N ASP A 220 15.08 -22.62 33.08
CA ASP A 220 16.31 -22.71 33.87
C ASP A 220 16.99 -21.35 34.07
N GLY A 221 16.45 -20.27 33.49
CA GLY A 221 16.97 -18.92 33.60
C GLY A 221 18.05 -18.57 32.57
N TYR A 222 18.24 -19.38 31.52
CA TYR A 222 19.11 -18.97 30.42
C TYR A 222 18.43 -17.92 29.57
N LEU A 223 19.22 -16.96 29.13
CA LEU A 223 18.74 -15.79 28.41
C LEU A 223 19.15 -15.86 26.94
N TYR A 224 18.19 -15.64 26.05
CA TYR A 224 18.36 -15.68 24.61
C TYR A 224 18.19 -14.26 24.07
N LEU A 225 19.16 -13.80 23.29
CA LEU A 225 19.19 -12.48 22.67
C LEU A 225 19.25 -12.64 21.15
N ALA A 226 18.20 -12.24 20.44
CA ALA A 226 18.18 -12.26 18.98
C ALA A 226 18.56 -10.89 18.41
N SER A 227 19.51 -10.88 17.48
CA SER A 227 19.99 -9.69 16.77
C SER A 227 20.18 -10.01 15.29
N GLY A 228 19.21 -9.62 14.46
CA GLY A 228 19.24 -9.78 13.01
C GLY A 228 19.42 -11.23 12.55
N GLN A 229 20.67 -11.67 12.41
CA GLN A 229 21.08 -12.97 11.88
C GLN A 229 21.71 -13.89 12.93
N GLU A 230 21.63 -13.54 14.22
CA GLU A 230 22.28 -14.28 15.30
C GLU A 230 21.39 -14.37 16.54
N VAL A 231 21.44 -15.53 17.20
CA VAL A 231 20.95 -15.73 18.57
C VAL A 231 22.15 -15.95 19.49
N VAL A 232 22.27 -15.14 20.53
CA VAL A 232 23.24 -15.32 21.61
C VAL A 232 22.51 -15.89 22.82
N VAL A 233 23.08 -16.94 23.42
CA VAL A 233 22.56 -17.55 24.65
C VAL A 233 23.51 -17.27 25.81
N LEU A 234 22.98 -16.73 26.89
CA LEU A 234 23.70 -16.42 28.13
C LEU A 234 23.22 -17.34 29.26
N THR A 235 24.13 -17.68 30.18
CA THR A 235 23.78 -18.37 31.42
C THR A 235 22.99 -17.43 32.36
N PRO A 236 22.35 -17.96 33.42
CA PRO A 236 21.70 -17.12 34.45
C PRO A 236 22.64 -16.08 35.08
N GLU A 237 23.95 -16.35 35.11
CA GLU A 237 24.99 -15.43 35.57
C GLU A 237 25.43 -14.39 34.52
N LEU A 238 24.74 -14.32 33.37
CA LEU A 238 25.03 -13.44 32.23
C LEU A 238 26.37 -13.71 31.54
N GLU A 239 26.86 -14.95 31.59
CA GLU A 239 28.05 -15.37 30.83
C GLU A 239 27.63 -15.91 29.45
N LYS A 240 28.37 -15.56 28.38
CA LYS A 240 28.10 -16.12 27.04
C LYS A 240 28.27 -17.63 27.06
N PHE A 241 27.17 -18.35 26.82
CA PHE A 241 27.14 -19.80 26.75
C PHE A 241 27.47 -20.27 25.32
N PHE A 242 26.72 -19.81 24.33
CA PHE A 242 27.02 -20.00 22.89
C PHE A 242 26.28 -18.95 22.04
N SER A 243 26.53 -18.97 20.73
CA SER A 243 25.76 -18.21 19.75
C SER A 243 25.56 -19.02 18.47
N VAL A 244 24.48 -18.76 17.75
CA VAL A 244 24.15 -19.43 16.49
C VAL A 244 23.85 -18.36 15.45
N THR A 245 24.51 -18.43 14.29
CA THR A 245 24.30 -17.52 13.18
C THR A 245 23.51 -18.17 12.05
N THR A 246 22.80 -17.36 11.28
CA THR A 246 22.03 -17.75 10.10
C THR A 246 22.30 -16.80 8.93
N PRO A 247 22.24 -17.27 7.67
CA PRO A 247 22.34 -16.39 6.50
C PRO A 247 21.16 -15.41 6.36
N ASP A 248 20.01 -15.74 6.96
CA ASP A 248 18.75 -15.03 6.83
C ASP A 248 18.28 -14.43 8.16
N TYR A 249 17.37 -13.47 8.09
CA TYR A 249 16.87 -12.73 9.24
C TYR A 249 16.01 -13.58 10.18
N ILE A 250 16.13 -13.31 11.48
CA ILE A 250 15.27 -13.87 12.53
C ILE A 250 14.08 -12.94 12.72
N ASP A 251 12.91 -13.41 12.29
CA ASP A 251 11.65 -12.65 12.28
C ASP A 251 10.93 -12.70 13.64
N GLY A 252 11.18 -13.73 14.45
CA GLY A 252 10.47 -13.97 15.72
C GLY A 252 11.26 -14.82 16.70
N MET A 253 10.95 -14.67 18.00
CA MET A 253 11.48 -15.52 19.08
C MET A 253 10.46 -15.57 20.21
N ALA A 254 10.17 -16.77 20.73
CA ALA A 254 9.23 -16.97 21.82
C ALA A 254 9.54 -18.26 22.60
N VAL A 255 8.98 -18.39 23.81
CA VAL A 255 9.23 -19.51 24.72
C VAL A 255 7.95 -20.34 24.85
N SER A 256 8.05 -21.64 24.57
CA SER A 256 6.94 -22.57 24.72
C SER A 256 6.72 -22.98 26.18
N GLY A 257 5.57 -23.58 26.49
CA GLY A 257 5.14 -23.85 27.87
C GLY A 257 6.03 -24.83 28.65
N ASP A 258 6.85 -25.63 27.97
CA ASP A 258 7.86 -26.51 28.56
C ASP A 258 9.23 -25.84 28.77
N GLY A 259 9.37 -24.57 28.37
CA GLY A 259 10.59 -23.79 28.48
C GLY A 259 11.48 -23.82 27.23
N GLN A 260 11.11 -24.53 26.15
CA GLN A 260 11.90 -24.50 24.91
C GLN A 260 11.77 -23.14 24.21
N VAL A 261 12.90 -22.53 23.86
CA VAL A 261 12.94 -21.29 23.07
C VAL A 261 12.95 -21.62 21.58
N TRP A 262 12.06 -20.97 20.84
CA TRP A 262 11.90 -21.15 19.41
C TRP A 262 12.19 -19.83 18.70
N VAL A 263 12.81 -19.93 17.52
CA VAL A 263 12.98 -18.81 16.59
C VAL A 263 12.23 -19.06 15.30
N MET A 264 11.71 -17.99 14.73
CA MET A 264 11.11 -17.98 13.41
C MET A 264 12.01 -17.17 12.47
N GLY A 265 12.19 -17.66 11.25
CA GLY A 265 12.89 -16.91 10.22
C GLY A 265 12.87 -17.63 8.89
N SER A 266 13.39 -16.97 7.86
CA SER A 266 13.56 -17.57 6.54
C SER A 266 14.82 -18.43 6.49
N LEU A 267 14.95 -19.42 7.38
CA LEU A 267 16.17 -20.22 7.50
C LEU A 267 16.23 -21.28 6.38
N GLY A 268 17.04 -21.07 5.35
CA GLY A 268 17.23 -22.02 4.24
C GLY A 268 16.30 -21.80 3.05
N ASN A 269 15.44 -22.77 2.70
CA ASN A 269 14.59 -22.74 1.48
C ASN A 269 13.14 -22.29 1.74
N GLY A 270 12.86 -21.65 2.88
CA GLY A 270 11.52 -21.16 3.22
C GLY A 270 11.44 -20.67 4.66
N ARG A 271 10.25 -20.17 5.05
CA ARG A 271 9.97 -19.82 6.45
C ARG A 271 9.87 -21.07 7.31
N VAL A 272 10.55 -21.06 8.44
CA VAL A 272 10.59 -22.17 9.39
C VAL A 272 10.52 -21.68 10.83
N LEU A 273 10.10 -22.58 11.71
CA LEU A 273 10.19 -22.48 13.16
C LEU A 273 11.26 -23.47 13.64
N CYS A 274 12.27 -22.99 14.37
CA CYS A 274 13.39 -23.82 14.84
C CYS A 274 13.59 -23.68 16.34
N PRO A 275 13.80 -24.78 17.09
CA PRO A 275 14.19 -24.68 18.48
C PRO A 275 15.65 -24.26 18.57
N VAL A 276 15.99 -23.42 19.55
CA VAL A 276 17.37 -23.13 19.93
C VAL A 276 17.79 -24.20 20.93
N ASP A 277 18.67 -25.12 20.51
CA ASP A 277 19.00 -26.32 21.26
C ASP A 277 20.32 -26.16 22.02
N ARG A 278 20.23 -26.18 23.36
CA ARG A 278 21.36 -26.04 24.28
C ARG A 278 22.23 -27.29 24.39
N GLU A 279 21.77 -28.47 24.00
CA GLU A 279 22.56 -29.70 24.04
C GLU A 279 23.51 -29.79 22.84
N ILE A 280 23.03 -29.41 21.65
CA ILE A 280 23.85 -29.41 20.41
C ILE A 280 24.48 -28.05 20.10
N LEU A 281 24.12 -27.00 20.85
CA LEU A 281 24.63 -25.63 20.71
C LEU A 281 24.38 -25.04 19.31
N SER A 282 23.19 -25.30 18.76
CA SER A 282 22.77 -24.93 17.40
C SER A 282 21.26 -24.80 17.32
N PHE A 283 20.71 -24.39 16.17
CA PHE A 283 19.32 -24.65 15.86
C PHE A 283 19.10 -26.17 15.72
N GLY A 284 18.01 -26.66 16.31
CA GLY A 284 17.52 -28.03 16.12
C GLY A 284 16.79 -28.20 14.78
N ASP A 285 16.03 -29.29 14.66
CA ASP A 285 15.35 -29.63 13.41
C ASP A 285 14.27 -28.57 13.05
N PRO A 286 14.31 -28.01 11.83
CA PRO A 286 13.37 -26.97 11.41
C PRO A 286 11.98 -27.55 11.12
N LEU A 287 10.95 -26.83 11.59
CA LEU A 287 9.55 -27.07 11.23
C LEU A 287 9.13 -26.11 10.10
N PRO A 288 8.75 -26.61 8.92
CA PRO A 288 8.36 -25.76 7.80
C PRO A 288 7.03 -25.03 8.08
N LEU A 289 7.03 -23.70 7.93
CA LEU A 289 5.83 -22.86 8.05
C LEU A 289 5.08 -22.71 6.73
N SER A 290 5.48 -23.42 5.67
CA SER A 290 4.76 -23.43 4.38
C SER A 290 3.34 -23.98 4.45
N ALA A 291 2.92 -24.52 5.59
CA ALA A 291 1.55 -24.92 5.87
C ALA A 291 0.69 -23.78 6.46
N LEU A 292 1.31 -22.69 6.95
CA LEU A 292 0.59 -21.49 7.35
C LEU A 292 0.19 -20.67 6.11
N PRO A 293 -0.93 -19.93 6.16
CA PRO A 293 -1.31 -19.01 5.09
C PRO A 293 -0.23 -17.96 4.81
N ASP A 294 -0.10 -17.56 3.54
CA ASP A 294 0.84 -16.52 3.10
C ASP A 294 0.52 -15.16 3.76
N GLY A 295 1.45 -14.63 4.56
CA GLY A 295 1.34 -13.34 5.24
C GLY A 295 2.45 -13.08 6.26
N GLU A 296 2.46 -11.89 6.85
CA GLU A 296 3.25 -11.59 8.04
C GLU A 296 2.61 -12.29 9.25
N ASN A 297 3.08 -13.49 9.55
CA ASN A 297 2.60 -14.27 10.68
C ASN A 297 3.50 -14.00 11.88
N GLU A 298 2.98 -13.39 12.94
CA GLU A 298 3.66 -13.30 14.24
C GLU A 298 3.29 -14.53 15.07
N LEU A 299 4.26 -15.17 15.72
CA LEU A 299 4.05 -16.41 16.47
C LEU A 299 4.05 -16.16 17.97
N PHE A 300 3.18 -16.88 18.66
CA PHE A 300 3.06 -16.85 20.10
C PHE A 300 2.94 -18.27 20.64
N PHE A 301 3.43 -18.47 21.85
CA PHE A 301 3.15 -19.69 22.60
C PHE A 301 2.28 -19.32 23.80
N GLY A 302 1.32 -20.18 24.09
CA GLY A 302 0.40 -20.03 25.21
C GLY A 302 -0.24 -21.38 25.54
N PRO A 303 -0.88 -21.53 26.71
CA PRO A 303 -1.59 -22.75 27.07
C PRO A 303 -2.68 -23.12 26.04
N GLY A 304 -3.03 -24.41 25.95
CA GLY A 304 -4.19 -24.90 25.21
C GLY A 304 -3.91 -25.47 23.82
N HIS A 305 -2.91 -24.94 23.11
CA HIS A 305 -2.49 -25.40 21.78
C HIS A 305 -0.95 -25.39 21.67
N ASP A 306 -0.41 -26.05 20.65
CA ASP A 306 1.04 -26.10 20.44
C ASP A 306 1.63 -24.70 20.17
N PHE A 307 0.93 -23.88 19.36
CA PHE A 307 1.26 -22.47 19.18
C PHE A 307 0.07 -21.66 18.66
N TYR A 308 0.23 -20.35 18.65
CA TYR A 308 -0.70 -19.41 18.06
C TYR A 308 0.02 -18.55 17.04
N TYR A 309 -0.72 -18.04 16.07
CA TYR A 309 -0.18 -17.08 15.10
C TYR A 309 -1.19 -16.01 14.74
N ARG A 310 -0.69 -14.79 14.59
CA ARG A 310 -1.47 -13.69 14.01
C ARG A 310 -1.54 -13.91 12.49
N SER A 311 -2.73 -13.78 11.94
CA SER A 311 -2.95 -13.60 10.50
C SER A 311 -3.77 -12.33 10.28
N GLY A 312 -4.01 -11.95 9.02
CA GLY A 312 -4.56 -10.63 8.68
C GLY A 312 -5.85 -10.30 9.43
N ASN A 313 -6.78 -11.24 9.55
CA ASN A 313 -8.07 -10.98 10.20
C ASN A 313 -8.10 -11.25 11.72
N GLY A 314 -7.07 -11.84 12.31
CA GLY A 314 -7.18 -12.28 13.71
C GLY A 314 -6.04 -13.16 14.23
N LEU A 315 -6.28 -13.77 15.40
CA LEU A 315 -5.40 -14.74 16.03
C LEU A 315 -5.91 -16.15 15.78
N TYR A 316 -5.04 -17.03 15.33
CA TYR A 316 -5.31 -18.45 15.12
C TYR A 316 -4.52 -19.28 16.12
N ALA A 317 -5.11 -20.38 16.57
CA ALA A 317 -4.40 -21.46 17.24
C ALA A 317 -4.05 -22.54 16.23
N ALA A 318 -2.91 -23.20 16.41
CA ALA A 318 -2.53 -24.35 15.60
C ALA A 318 -1.85 -25.43 16.43
N ASP A 319 -2.15 -26.67 16.05
CA ASP A 319 -1.56 -27.87 16.62
C ASP A 319 -0.80 -28.64 15.54
N PHE A 320 0.31 -29.26 15.93
CA PHE A 320 1.07 -30.14 15.05
C PHE A 320 0.32 -31.47 14.87
N ASP A 321 0.28 -32.00 13.65
CA ASP A 321 -0.23 -33.35 13.43
C ASP A 321 0.59 -34.43 14.17
N GLU A 322 0.00 -35.63 14.33
CA GLU A 322 0.65 -36.79 14.96
C GLU A 322 1.97 -37.22 14.28
N SER A 323 2.25 -36.73 13.06
CA SER A 323 3.47 -37.04 12.31
C SER A 323 4.55 -35.96 12.43
N GLY A 324 4.25 -34.81 13.03
CA GLY A 324 5.12 -33.66 13.18
C GLY A 324 5.69 -33.10 11.88
N THR A 325 5.17 -33.49 10.70
CA THR A 325 5.88 -33.22 9.44
C THR A 325 5.09 -32.70 8.25
N LYS A 326 3.75 -32.53 8.25
CA LYS A 326 3.09 -31.90 7.06
C LYS A 326 1.64 -31.43 7.11
N GLY A 327 0.93 -31.48 8.23
CA GLY A 327 -0.44 -30.98 8.36
C GLY A 327 -0.61 -30.18 9.65
N LEU A 328 -1.03 -28.93 9.53
CA LEU A 328 -1.50 -28.11 10.63
C LEU A 328 -3.03 -28.14 10.60
N SER A 329 -3.66 -28.31 11.76
CA SER A 329 -5.05 -27.88 11.94
C SER A 329 -5.02 -26.54 12.65
N ASP A 330 -5.62 -25.53 12.02
CA ASP A 330 -5.78 -24.21 12.62
C ASP A 330 -7.24 -23.93 12.96
N GLU A 331 -7.45 -23.13 13.99
CA GLU A 331 -8.76 -22.55 14.29
C GLU A 331 -8.62 -21.06 14.61
N LEU A 332 -9.58 -20.27 14.12
CA LEU A 332 -9.67 -18.86 14.47
C LEU A 332 -10.06 -18.77 15.96
N ILE A 333 -9.25 -18.07 16.75
CA ILE A 333 -9.51 -17.84 18.17
C ILE A 333 -10.20 -16.50 18.36
N LEU A 334 -9.61 -15.44 17.81
CA LEU A 334 -10.06 -14.05 17.94
C LEU A 334 -10.14 -13.42 16.56
N ASP A 335 -11.30 -12.89 16.19
CA ASP A 335 -11.48 -12.07 14.99
C ASP A 335 -11.37 -10.58 15.37
N PHE A 336 -10.44 -9.85 14.76
CA PHE A 336 -10.17 -8.46 15.12
C PHE A 336 -11.42 -7.58 14.88
N MET A 337 -12.03 -7.68 13.71
CA MET A 337 -13.18 -6.83 13.35
C MET A 337 -14.42 -7.15 14.18
N ASN A 338 -14.68 -8.42 14.48
CA ASN A 338 -15.79 -8.79 15.38
C ASN A 338 -15.54 -8.35 16.83
N SER A 339 -14.27 -8.21 17.21
CA SER A 339 -13.83 -7.75 18.52
C SER A 339 -13.69 -6.22 18.63
N ASP A 340 -14.10 -5.47 17.59
CA ASP A 340 -13.94 -4.02 17.52
C ASP A 340 -12.46 -3.59 17.65
N LEU A 341 -11.60 -4.29 16.90
CA LEU A 341 -10.18 -4.05 16.77
C LEU A 341 -9.83 -3.83 15.30
N SER A 342 -8.96 -2.86 15.02
CA SER A 342 -8.35 -2.74 13.70
C SER A 342 -7.10 -3.62 13.62
N GLN A 343 -6.95 -4.32 12.50
CA GLN A 343 -5.76 -5.12 12.20
C GLN A 343 -4.48 -4.30 12.36
N ASP A 344 -4.49 -3.01 11.98
CA ASP A 344 -3.29 -2.17 11.93
C ASP A 344 -2.94 -1.53 13.27
N SER A 345 -3.93 -1.32 14.15
CA SER A 345 -3.71 -0.73 15.48
C SER A 345 -3.50 -1.77 16.57
N ALA A 346 -4.01 -2.98 16.39
CA ALA A 346 -3.93 -4.05 17.37
C ALA A 346 -2.57 -4.76 17.33
N SER A 347 -1.83 -4.66 18.43
CA SER A 347 -0.61 -5.44 18.67
C SER A 347 -0.89 -6.51 19.72
N ILE A 348 -0.62 -7.77 19.39
CA ILE A 348 -0.70 -8.87 20.36
C ILE A 348 0.62 -8.88 21.14
N LEU A 349 0.53 -8.80 22.46
CA LEU A 349 1.69 -8.77 23.36
C LEU A 349 2.00 -10.15 23.93
N ALA A 350 0.95 -10.91 24.28
CA ALA A 350 1.07 -12.28 24.78
C ALA A 350 -0.26 -13.04 24.64
N VAL A 351 -0.21 -14.38 24.56
CA VAL A 351 -1.38 -15.25 24.52
C VAL A 351 -1.42 -16.10 25.80
N TYR A 352 -2.51 -15.99 26.57
CA TYR A 352 -2.71 -16.74 27.82
C TYR A 352 -3.61 -17.98 27.63
N GLY A 353 -4.05 -18.21 26.41
CA GLY A 353 -4.83 -19.37 25.99
C GLY A 353 -5.95 -18.98 25.03
N PRO A 354 -6.87 -19.91 24.71
CA PRO A 354 -7.94 -19.66 23.75
C PRO A 354 -9.02 -18.70 24.26
N GLU A 355 -8.96 -18.28 25.53
CA GLU A 355 -9.97 -17.45 26.19
C GLU A 355 -9.44 -16.07 26.63
N ALA A 356 -8.12 -15.84 26.56
CA ALA A 356 -7.49 -14.62 27.06
C ALA A 356 -6.22 -14.25 26.28
N VAL A 357 -6.18 -13.03 25.76
CA VAL A 357 -5.06 -12.49 24.97
C VAL A 357 -4.69 -11.11 25.48
N LEU A 358 -3.42 -10.87 25.79
CA LEU A 358 -2.95 -9.54 26.18
C LEU A 358 -2.55 -8.78 24.92
N MET A 359 -3.15 -7.61 24.74
CA MET A 359 -2.96 -6.80 23.54
C MET A 359 -2.81 -5.33 23.91
N SER A 360 -2.23 -4.55 23.00
CA SER A 360 -2.38 -3.10 23.01
C SER A 360 -3.05 -2.65 21.73
N ASP A 361 -4.10 -1.85 21.87
CA ASP A 361 -4.76 -1.19 20.74
C ASP A 361 -4.30 0.27 20.70
N ARG A 362 -3.69 0.68 19.57
CA ARG A 362 -3.39 2.09 19.30
C ARG A 362 -4.64 2.76 18.73
N GLY A 363 -5.55 3.17 19.61
CA GLY A 363 -6.61 4.11 19.23
C GLY A 363 -6.01 5.48 18.85
N GLU A 364 -6.86 6.49 18.69
CA GLU A 364 -6.46 7.84 18.22
C GLU A 364 -5.44 8.57 19.12
N ASN A 365 -5.28 8.19 20.40
CA ASN A 365 -4.55 9.01 21.39
C ASN A 365 -3.36 8.35 22.08
N ALA A 366 -3.26 7.00 22.18
CA ALA A 366 -2.10 6.25 22.67
C ALA A 366 -2.38 4.73 22.66
N ALA A 367 -1.33 3.91 22.73
CA ALA A 367 -1.47 2.47 23.00
C ALA A 367 -1.94 2.24 24.45
N VAL A 368 -3.02 1.48 24.63
CA VAL A 368 -3.49 1.07 25.96
C VAL A 368 -3.35 -0.45 26.12
N PRO A 369 -2.58 -0.95 27.11
CA PRO A 369 -2.48 -2.38 27.34
C PRO A 369 -3.78 -2.89 27.97
N SER A 370 -4.35 -3.95 27.42
CA SER A 370 -5.62 -4.53 27.85
C SER A 370 -5.59 -6.05 27.75
N ILE A 371 -6.19 -6.73 28.72
CA ILE A 371 -6.46 -8.17 28.60
C ILE A 371 -7.79 -8.34 27.87
N TYR A 372 -7.76 -8.94 26.68
CA TYR A 372 -8.94 -9.26 25.89
C TYR A 372 -9.43 -10.64 26.30
N ARG A 373 -10.70 -10.74 26.69
CA ARG A 373 -11.34 -12.00 27.06
C ARG A 373 -12.40 -12.39 26.05
N LYS A 374 -12.55 -13.69 25.81
CA LYS A 374 -13.61 -14.20 24.97
C LYS A 374 -14.97 -13.81 25.55
N ALA A 375 -15.80 -13.25 24.68
CA ALA A 375 -17.15 -12.83 24.99
C ALA A 375 -18.16 -13.78 24.31
N PRO A 376 -19.42 -13.77 24.75
CA PRO A 376 -20.49 -14.45 24.02
C PRO A 376 -20.59 -13.92 22.59
N ASP A 377 -20.99 -14.80 21.68
CA ASP A 377 -21.29 -14.41 20.32
C ASP A 377 -22.37 -13.31 20.27
N VAL A 378 -22.25 -12.40 19.29
CA VAL A 378 -23.15 -11.25 19.16
C VAL A 378 -24.26 -11.57 18.18
N ASP A 379 -25.50 -11.62 18.66
CA ASP A 379 -26.70 -11.76 17.83
C ASP A 379 -26.96 -10.48 17.04
N LEU A 380 -26.77 -10.54 15.72
CA LEU A 380 -26.92 -9.40 14.83
C LEU A 380 -28.39 -9.04 14.56
N SER A 381 -29.35 -9.89 14.94
CA SER A 381 -30.78 -9.54 14.86
C SER A 381 -31.21 -8.52 15.92
N ALA A 382 -30.38 -8.31 16.95
CA ALA A 382 -30.64 -7.34 18.03
C ALA A 382 -30.17 -5.91 17.70
N VAL A 383 -29.46 -5.71 16.58
CA VAL A 383 -28.90 -4.43 16.17
C VAL A 383 -29.26 -4.11 14.72
N THR A 384 -29.12 -2.85 14.34
CA THR A 384 -29.22 -2.45 12.93
C THR A 384 -27.89 -2.73 12.24
N VAL A 385 -27.87 -3.65 11.27
CA VAL A 385 -26.66 -3.99 10.50
C VAL A 385 -26.60 -3.19 9.21
N LEU A 386 -25.48 -2.48 9.00
CA LEU A 386 -25.05 -1.97 7.70
C LEU A 386 -24.04 -2.93 7.09
N ARG A 387 -24.35 -3.49 5.93
CA ARG A 387 -23.44 -4.38 5.20
C ARG A 387 -22.53 -3.54 4.29
N LEU A 388 -21.23 -3.57 4.56
CA LEU A 388 -20.21 -2.98 3.70
C LEU A 388 -19.49 -4.08 2.93
N VAL A 389 -19.39 -3.95 1.61
CA VAL A 389 -18.57 -4.83 0.77
C VAL A 389 -17.39 -4.04 0.22
N HIS A 390 -16.19 -4.63 0.24
CA HIS A 390 -15.06 -4.12 -0.53
C HIS A 390 -14.47 -5.18 -1.46
N THR A 391 -14.12 -4.78 -2.68
CA THR A 391 -13.68 -5.68 -3.77
C THR A 391 -12.16 -5.76 -3.93
N GLY A 392 -11.44 -4.69 -3.55
CA GLY A 392 -10.00 -4.58 -3.64
C GLY A 392 -9.31 -4.65 -2.27
N GLN A 393 -7.99 -4.45 -2.26
CA GLN A 393 -7.27 -4.24 -1.02
C GLN A 393 -7.83 -2.95 -0.38
N PRO A 394 -8.35 -3.01 0.86
CA PRO A 394 -8.91 -1.83 1.48
C PRO A 394 -7.79 -0.84 1.80
N GLU A 395 -8.15 0.45 1.87
CA GLU A 395 -7.27 1.46 2.45
C GLU A 395 -6.84 1.01 3.85
N ILE A 396 -5.58 1.25 4.21
CA ILE A 396 -4.99 0.83 5.50
C ILE A 396 -5.90 1.24 6.67
N SER A 397 -6.42 2.47 6.65
CA SER A 397 -7.26 2.97 7.73
C SER A 397 -8.70 2.47 7.77
N LEU A 398 -9.20 1.80 6.72
CA LEU A 398 -10.64 1.49 6.60
C LEU A 398 -11.13 0.65 7.79
N ALA A 399 -10.36 -0.37 8.19
CA ALA A 399 -10.68 -1.20 9.36
C ALA A 399 -10.72 -0.39 10.67
N GLY A 400 -9.81 0.56 10.83
CA GLY A 400 -9.78 1.52 11.93
C GLY A 400 -11.04 2.37 11.99
N LYS A 401 -11.43 2.98 10.87
CA LYS A 401 -12.61 3.85 10.79
C LYS A 401 -13.91 3.08 11.05
N ILE A 402 -14.02 1.85 10.52
CA ILE A 402 -15.16 0.96 10.78
C ILE A 402 -15.23 0.61 12.27
N THR A 403 -14.09 0.32 12.89
CA THR A 403 -14.00 0.05 14.33
C THR A 403 -14.44 1.26 15.15
N SER A 404 -13.97 2.47 14.80
CA SER A 404 -14.37 3.72 15.46
C SER A 404 -15.87 4.01 15.31
N PHE A 405 -16.44 3.77 14.13
CA PHE A 405 -17.88 3.89 13.90
C PHE A 405 -18.67 2.91 14.79
N ASN A 406 -18.31 1.62 14.77
CA ASN A 406 -18.97 0.58 15.55
C ASN A 406 -18.91 0.83 17.06
N LYS A 407 -17.82 1.44 17.56
CA LYS A 407 -17.68 1.81 18.99
C LYS A 407 -18.52 3.03 19.38
N SER A 408 -18.79 3.94 18.45
CA SER A 408 -19.50 5.20 18.73
C SER A 408 -21.01 5.16 18.47
N HIS A 409 -21.52 4.15 17.76
CA HIS A 409 -22.92 4.04 17.36
C HIS A 409 -23.63 2.85 18.02
N ASP A 410 -24.01 3.00 19.28
CA ASP A 410 -24.77 1.98 20.01
C ASP A 410 -26.03 1.55 19.24
N GLY A 411 -26.17 0.23 19.02
CA GLY A 411 -27.33 -0.35 18.32
C GLY A 411 -27.26 -0.34 16.79
N VAL A 412 -26.19 0.19 16.20
CA VAL A 412 -25.87 0.09 14.77
C VAL A 412 -24.50 -0.56 14.61
N ARG A 413 -24.33 -1.40 13.58
CA ARG A 413 -23.04 -2.05 13.31
C ARG A 413 -22.79 -2.19 11.83
N ILE A 414 -21.60 -1.79 11.40
CA ILE A 414 -21.05 -2.13 10.09
C ILE A 414 -20.46 -3.54 10.15
N VAL A 415 -20.95 -4.42 9.27
CA VAL A 415 -20.40 -5.77 9.03
C VAL A 415 -19.76 -5.78 7.66
N VAL A 416 -18.51 -6.26 7.60
CA VAL A 416 -17.68 -6.21 6.39
C VAL A 416 -17.64 -7.55 5.70
N ASP A 417 -17.91 -7.54 4.41
CA ASP A 417 -17.61 -8.65 3.50
C ASP A 417 -16.44 -8.27 2.60
N SER A 418 -15.30 -8.92 2.83
CA SER A 418 -14.10 -8.77 2.02
C SER A 418 -14.12 -9.73 0.84
N TYR A 419 -14.17 -9.19 -0.37
CA TYR A 419 -14.04 -9.98 -1.62
C TYR A 419 -12.66 -9.85 -2.23
N HIS A 420 -11.71 -9.25 -1.51
CA HIS A 420 -10.34 -9.11 -1.97
C HIS A 420 -9.72 -10.49 -2.27
N SER A 421 -9.21 -10.65 -3.50
CA SER A 421 -8.45 -11.82 -3.91
C SER A 421 -7.02 -11.43 -4.26
N LYS A 422 -6.06 -12.15 -3.66
CA LYS A 422 -4.63 -12.00 -3.99
C LYS A 422 -4.28 -12.64 -5.33
N GLU A 423 -5.05 -13.64 -5.78
CA GLU A 423 -4.78 -14.41 -7.00
C GLU A 423 -5.38 -13.79 -8.27
N ASP A 424 -6.60 -13.25 -8.16
CA ASP A 424 -7.28 -12.51 -9.24
C ASP A 424 -7.60 -11.11 -8.72
N TYR A 425 -6.83 -10.11 -9.17
CA TYR A 425 -7.05 -8.71 -8.82
C TYR A 425 -8.48 -8.24 -9.11
N LEU A 426 -9.12 -8.76 -10.16
CA LEU A 426 -10.51 -8.46 -10.52
C LEU A 426 -11.50 -9.49 -9.96
N GLY A 427 -11.04 -10.47 -9.18
CA GLY A 427 -11.86 -11.55 -8.64
C GLY A 427 -12.99 -11.03 -7.76
N GLY A 428 -12.66 -10.12 -6.84
CA GLY A 428 -13.64 -9.51 -5.94
C GLY A 428 -14.69 -8.66 -6.66
N GLU A 429 -14.26 -7.93 -7.69
CA GLU A 429 -15.13 -7.13 -8.55
C GLU A 429 -16.14 -8.02 -9.31
N LYS A 430 -15.65 -9.11 -9.93
CA LYS A 430 -16.51 -10.06 -10.65
C LYS A 430 -17.50 -10.75 -9.70
N GLN A 431 -17.03 -11.13 -8.51
CA GLN A 431 -17.88 -11.74 -7.48
C GLN A 431 -19.02 -10.81 -7.08
N LEU A 432 -18.70 -9.55 -6.71
CA LEU A 432 -19.72 -8.59 -6.32
C LEU A 432 -20.73 -8.34 -7.46
N ALA A 433 -20.25 -8.13 -8.69
CA ALA A 433 -21.12 -7.93 -9.85
C ALA A 433 -22.08 -9.11 -10.07
N ALA A 434 -21.59 -10.35 -9.94
CA ALA A 434 -22.41 -11.56 -10.10
C ALA A 434 -23.47 -11.69 -9.01
N GLU A 435 -23.10 -11.46 -7.74
CA GLU A 435 -24.04 -11.54 -6.61
C GLU A 435 -25.11 -10.44 -6.67
N MET A 436 -24.73 -9.20 -7.04
CA MET A 436 -25.71 -8.13 -7.23
C MET A 436 -26.69 -8.44 -8.38
N ALA A 437 -26.24 -9.17 -9.40
CA ALA A 437 -27.08 -9.65 -10.48
C ALA A 437 -28.06 -10.75 -10.06
N THR A 438 -27.71 -11.55 -9.05
CA THR A 438 -28.61 -12.57 -8.49
C THR A 438 -29.48 -12.06 -7.34
N GLY A 439 -29.22 -10.85 -6.83
CA GLY A 439 -30.11 -10.17 -5.90
C GLY A 439 -29.45 -9.56 -4.67
N ALA A 440 -28.13 -9.71 -4.49
CA ALA A 440 -27.42 -9.11 -3.36
C ALA A 440 -27.55 -7.57 -3.38
N ARG A 441 -27.79 -7.00 -2.21
CA ARG A 441 -27.91 -5.55 -1.99
C ARG A 441 -27.11 -5.18 -0.74
N PRO A 442 -25.78 -5.05 -0.82
CA PRO A 442 -25.03 -4.41 0.27
C PRO A 442 -25.57 -3.00 0.52
N ASP A 443 -25.32 -2.46 1.70
CA ASP A 443 -25.73 -1.09 2.03
C ASP A 443 -24.70 -0.08 1.51
N ILE A 444 -23.41 -0.39 1.70
CA ILE A 444 -22.26 0.40 1.25
C ILE A 444 -21.34 -0.49 0.41
N VAL A 445 -20.81 0.07 -0.69
CA VAL A 445 -19.82 -0.59 -1.55
C VAL A 445 -18.57 0.29 -1.66
N VAL A 446 -17.40 -0.32 -1.46
CA VAL A 446 -16.08 0.29 -1.71
C VAL A 446 -15.38 -0.51 -2.80
N THR A 447 -15.24 0.07 -3.99
CA THR A 447 -14.88 -0.68 -5.20
C THR A 447 -13.87 0.09 -6.06
N SER A 448 -13.18 -0.57 -6.98
CA SER A 448 -12.26 0.10 -7.91
C SER A 448 -13.01 0.91 -8.96
N GLN A 449 -12.47 2.07 -9.35
CA GLN A 449 -13.01 2.86 -10.46
C GLN A 449 -13.01 2.07 -11.78
N SER A 450 -12.01 1.21 -12.02
CA SER A 450 -11.92 0.42 -13.24
C SER A 450 -12.69 -0.89 -13.20
N GLY A 451 -13.28 -1.26 -12.07
CA GLY A 451 -13.83 -2.61 -11.88
C GLY A 451 -15.21 -2.86 -12.52
N PRO A 452 -15.53 -4.13 -12.85
CA PRO A 452 -16.85 -4.50 -13.37
C PRO A 452 -18.00 -4.29 -12.38
N ALA A 453 -17.77 -4.27 -11.06
CA ALA A 453 -18.85 -4.03 -10.09
C ALA A 453 -19.36 -2.60 -10.17
N LEU A 454 -18.46 -1.61 -10.20
CA LEU A 454 -18.86 -0.20 -10.37
C LEU A 454 -19.66 0.00 -11.67
N SER A 455 -19.14 -0.53 -12.78
CA SER A 455 -19.82 -0.50 -14.08
C SER A 455 -21.23 -1.09 -14.02
N TYR A 456 -21.40 -2.21 -13.31
CA TYR A 456 -22.69 -2.87 -13.14
C TYR A 456 -23.66 -2.01 -12.31
N ILE A 457 -23.21 -1.48 -11.17
CA ILE A 457 -24.00 -0.64 -10.26
C ILE A 457 -24.52 0.60 -10.98
N VAL A 458 -23.64 1.34 -11.65
CA VAL A 458 -23.99 2.60 -12.33
C VAL A 458 -24.96 2.35 -13.48
N LYS A 459 -24.70 1.36 -14.35
CA LYS A 459 -25.57 1.06 -15.50
C LYS A 459 -26.96 0.57 -15.12
N ARG A 460 -27.07 -0.13 -13.99
CA ARG A 460 -28.37 -0.62 -13.48
C ARG A 460 -29.06 0.41 -12.58
N GLY A 461 -28.42 1.54 -12.27
CA GLY A 461 -28.96 2.55 -11.36
C GLY A 461 -29.12 2.03 -9.93
N LEU A 462 -28.27 1.08 -9.49
CA LEU A 462 -28.36 0.43 -8.18
C LEU A 462 -27.62 1.21 -7.09
N PHE A 463 -27.79 2.53 -7.07
CA PHE A 463 -27.10 3.44 -6.14
C PHE A 463 -28.06 4.55 -5.67
N ALA A 464 -27.76 5.13 -4.52
CA ALA A 464 -28.44 6.32 -4.02
C ALA A 464 -27.84 7.57 -4.69
N ASP A 465 -28.70 8.52 -5.10
CA ASP A 465 -28.21 9.84 -5.48
C ASP A 465 -27.68 10.55 -4.22
N LEU A 466 -26.38 10.85 -4.20
CA LEU A 466 -25.70 11.48 -3.07
C LEU A 466 -25.91 12.99 -3.03
N ASN A 467 -26.38 13.62 -4.12
CA ASN A 467 -26.56 15.09 -4.16
C ASN A 467 -27.39 15.62 -2.96
N PRO A 468 -28.57 15.05 -2.61
CA PRO A 468 -29.37 15.54 -1.49
C PRO A 468 -28.67 15.45 -0.13
N PHE A 469 -27.76 14.50 0.04
CA PHE A 469 -26.97 14.36 1.27
C PHE A 469 -25.87 15.41 1.35
N THR A 470 -25.22 15.71 0.22
CA THR A 470 -24.14 16.73 0.14
C THR A 470 -24.61 18.17 0.36
N GLU A 471 -25.93 18.45 0.33
CA GLU A 471 -26.49 19.78 0.63
C GLU A 471 -26.56 20.05 2.15
N ARG A 472 -26.19 19.08 2.99
CA ARG A 472 -26.18 19.19 4.45
C ARG A 472 -24.81 19.68 4.93
N GLU A 473 -24.80 20.26 6.13
CA GLU A 473 -23.55 20.57 6.83
C GLU A 473 -22.85 19.28 7.24
N GLY A 474 -21.53 19.20 7.07
CA GLY A 474 -20.76 17.99 7.33
C GLY A 474 -19.44 17.98 6.58
N LEU A 475 -18.65 16.90 6.72
CA LEU A 475 -17.39 16.74 6.00
C LEU A 475 -17.63 16.60 4.49
N LEU A 476 -18.64 15.80 4.12
CA LEU A 476 -18.99 15.45 2.74
C LEU A 476 -20.05 16.40 2.16
N ASN A 477 -19.86 17.70 2.33
CA ASN A 477 -20.75 18.71 1.74
C ASN A 477 -20.31 19.12 0.32
N ARG A 478 -21.25 19.64 -0.46
CA ARG A 478 -21.09 19.97 -1.89
C ARG A 478 -19.92 20.92 -2.20
N ASP A 479 -19.68 21.89 -1.32
CA ASP A 479 -18.62 22.90 -1.49
C ASP A 479 -17.25 22.33 -1.10
N ASN A 480 -17.22 21.32 -0.24
CA ASN A 480 -16.00 20.61 0.13
C ASN A 480 -15.61 19.49 -0.85
N LEU A 481 -16.48 19.10 -1.79
CA LEU A 481 -16.14 18.14 -2.85
C LEU A 481 -15.44 18.81 -4.03
N MET A 482 -14.32 18.26 -4.48
CA MET A 482 -13.58 18.77 -5.65
C MET A 482 -14.43 18.69 -6.94
N GLY A 483 -14.30 19.69 -7.83
CA GLY A 483 -15.06 19.74 -9.08
C GLY A 483 -14.88 18.51 -9.98
N CYS A 484 -13.64 18.03 -10.12
CA CYS A 484 -13.32 16.85 -10.95
C CYS A 484 -13.93 15.56 -10.39
N VAL A 485 -14.00 15.41 -9.07
CA VAL A 485 -14.64 14.27 -8.39
C VAL A 485 -16.13 14.29 -8.70
N LYS A 486 -16.80 15.43 -8.48
CA LYS A 486 -18.23 15.60 -8.80
C LYS A 486 -18.53 15.26 -10.26
N ARG A 487 -17.75 15.76 -11.22
CA ARG A 487 -17.94 15.47 -12.65
C ARG A 487 -17.75 14.00 -12.99
N THR A 488 -16.74 13.35 -12.40
CA THR A 488 -16.39 11.96 -12.72
C THR A 488 -17.44 10.98 -12.20
N PHE A 489 -17.95 11.20 -10.99
CA PHE A 489 -18.88 10.28 -10.33
C PHE A 489 -20.35 10.70 -10.43
N THR A 490 -20.71 11.44 -11.47
CA THR A 490 -22.09 11.78 -11.81
C THR A 490 -22.55 10.97 -13.03
N ASP A 491 -23.76 10.42 -12.97
CA ASP A 491 -24.35 9.68 -14.10
C ASP A 491 -24.92 10.62 -15.19
N GLY A 492 -25.44 10.03 -16.27
CA GLY A 492 -26.04 10.81 -17.37
C GLY A 492 -27.29 11.60 -16.99
N ASP A 493 -27.94 11.27 -15.87
CA ASP A 493 -29.13 11.95 -15.36
C ASP A 493 -28.79 13.05 -14.32
N GLY A 494 -27.51 13.24 -14.01
CA GLY A 494 -27.02 14.23 -13.05
C GLY A 494 -27.00 13.76 -11.59
N ARG A 495 -27.19 12.45 -11.34
CA ARG A 495 -27.13 11.86 -10.00
C ARG A 495 -25.69 11.55 -9.60
N LEU A 496 -25.28 11.99 -8.42
CA LEU A 496 -23.95 11.72 -7.87
C LEU A 496 -23.98 10.32 -7.26
N PHE A 497 -23.27 9.36 -7.85
CA PHE A 497 -23.37 7.95 -7.44
C PHE A 497 -22.27 7.49 -6.49
N GLY A 498 -21.17 8.23 -6.40
CA GLY A 498 -20.03 7.84 -5.58
C GLY A 498 -19.05 8.97 -5.31
N LEU A 499 -18.13 8.70 -4.39
CA LEU A 499 -17.08 9.61 -3.95
C LEU A 499 -15.74 8.87 -3.89
N THR A 500 -14.62 9.59 -3.97
CA THR A 500 -13.28 9.03 -3.69
C THR A 500 -12.51 9.88 -2.66
N PRO A 501 -11.83 9.28 -1.67
CA PRO A 501 -10.98 10.01 -0.73
C PRO A 501 -9.78 10.67 -1.41
N THR A 502 -9.18 9.97 -2.38
CA THR A 502 -8.00 10.43 -3.13
C THR A 502 -8.07 10.02 -4.60
N PHE A 503 -7.33 10.72 -5.45
CA PHE A 503 -7.24 10.41 -6.87
C PHE A 503 -5.90 10.85 -7.47
N TRP A 504 -5.61 10.40 -8.68
CA TRP A 504 -4.56 10.96 -9.54
C TRP A 504 -5.15 11.37 -10.89
N ILE A 505 -4.44 12.23 -11.61
CA ILE A 505 -4.87 12.72 -12.92
C ILE A 505 -4.16 11.95 -14.02
N GLN A 506 -4.89 11.57 -15.05
CA GLN A 506 -4.35 11.03 -16.29
C GLN A 506 -4.67 11.96 -17.45
N THR A 507 -3.63 12.43 -18.15
CA THR A 507 -3.78 13.44 -19.21
C THR A 507 -2.69 13.36 -20.27
N VAL A 508 -2.85 14.19 -21.31
CA VAL A 508 -1.89 14.45 -22.36
C VAL A 508 -1.54 15.93 -22.33
N VAL A 509 -0.24 16.22 -22.33
CA VAL A 509 0.32 17.56 -22.20
C VAL A 509 1.08 17.95 -23.45
N SER A 510 1.00 19.21 -23.84
CA SER A 510 1.79 19.86 -24.90
C SER A 510 1.90 21.36 -24.63
N THR A 511 2.67 22.09 -25.44
CA THR A 511 2.61 23.57 -25.48
C THR A 511 1.64 24.04 -26.57
N ASP A 512 1.09 25.25 -26.44
CA ASP A 512 0.21 25.86 -27.44
C ASP A 512 0.92 26.05 -28.79
N GLU A 513 2.23 26.34 -28.79
CA GLU A 513 3.05 26.42 -30.00
C GLU A 513 3.03 25.11 -30.80
N LEU A 514 3.17 23.98 -30.11
CA LEU A 514 3.18 22.65 -30.72
C LEU A 514 1.78 22.20 -31.16
N LEU A 515 0.74 22.61 -30.45
CA LEU A 515 -0.66 22.30 -30.78
C LEU A 515 -1.18 23.08 -32.00
N GLY A 516 -0.58 24.23 -32.31
CA GLY A 516 -0.91 25.02 -33.50
C GLY A 516 -2.39 25.41 -33.54
N LYS A 517 -3.17 24.88 -34.49
CA LYS A 517 -4.61 25.18 -34.61
C LYS A 517 -5.44 24.69 -33.42
N TYR A 518 -4.88 23.81 -32.58
CA TYR A 518 -5.52 23.31 -31.37
C TYR A 518 -5.08 24.05 -30.09
N ALA A 519 -4.25 25.09 -30.22
CA ALA A 519 -3.85 25.95 -29.11
C ALA A 519 -5.09 26.50 -28.36
N GLY A 520 -4.99 26.62 -27.04
CA GLY A 520 -6.07 27.13 -26.20
C GLY A 520 -7.16 26.12 -25.83
N ARG A 521 -7.15 24.91 -26.38
CA ARG A 521 -8.19 23.89 -26.17
C ARG A 521 -7.84 22.91 -25.03
N ASP A 522 -8.84 22.43 -24.31
CA ASP A 522 -8.74 21.41 -23.26
C ASP A 522 -9.27 20.03 -23.70
N SER A 523 -9.63 19.92 -24.98
CA SER A 523 -10.20 18.74 -25.59
C SER A 523 -10.12 18.78 -27.12
N TRP A 524 -10.15 17.58 -27.69
CA TRP A 524 -10.21 17.30 -29.13
C TRP A 524 -10.87 15.94 -29.37
N THR A 525 -11.34 15.72 -30.60
CA THR A 525 -11.94 14.44 -31.01
C THR A 525 -10.87 13.46 -31.46
N ALA A 526 -11.24 12.17 -31.55
CA ALA A 526 -10.34 11.15 -32.10
C ALA A 526 -9.96 11.43 -33.56
N GLU A 527 -10.85 12.06 -34.34
CA GLU A 527 -10.53 12.52 -35.70
C GLU A 527 -9.47 13.62 -35.69
N GLU A 528 -9.63 14.62 -34.82
CA GLU A 528 -8.69 15.73 -34.68
C GLU A 528 -7.31 15.27 -34.21
N LEU A 529 -7.24 14.29 -33.30
CA LEU A 529 -6.00 13.64 -32.87
C LEU A 529 -5.31 12.92 -34.03
N LEU A 530 -6.05 12.13 -34.82
CA LEU A 530 -5.47 11.43 -35.98
C LEU A 530 -5.02 12.39 -37.08
N ASP A 531 -5.77 13.47 -37.32
CA ASP A 531 -5.37 14.55 -38.23
C ASP A 531 -4.09 15.22 -37.73
N PHE A 532 -3.99 15.48 -36.42
CA PHE A 532 -2.79 16.03 -35.81
C PHE A 532 -1.59 15.10 -36.02
N ALA A 533 -1.74 13.83 -35.63
CA ALA A 533 -0.71 12.80 -35.73
C ALA A 533 -0.17 12.61 -37.16
N THR A 534 -1.06 12.59 -38.15
CA THR A 534 -0.70 12.39 -39.56
C THR A 534 -0.17 13.66 -40.24
N SER A 535 -0.40 14.84 -39.65
CA SER A 535 0.14 16.12 -40.14
C SER A 535 1.57 16.41 -39.67
N LEU A 536 2.09 15.62 -38.72
CA LEU A 536 3.42 15.87 -38.16
C LEU A 536 4.51 15.73 -39.23
N PRO A 537 5.49 16.66 -39.27
CA PRO A 537 6.71 16.49 -40.05
C PRO A 537 7.44 15.18 -39.71
N SER A 538 8.14 14.60 -40.68
CA SER A 538 8.83 13.31 -40.52
C SER A 538 9.95 13.31 -39.47
N ASP A 539 10.41 14.49 -39.05
CA ASP A 539 11.41 14.68 -38.00
C ASP A 539 10.78 14.91 -36.61
N ARG A 540 9.48 14.64 -36.43
CA ARG A 540 8.77 14.69 -35.15
C ARG A 540 8.07 13.38 -34.84
N LEU A 541 7.94 13.08 -33.56
CA LEU A 541 7.15 11.98 -33.02
C LEU A 541 5.95 12.52 -32.29
N LEU A 542 4.82 11.82 -32.41
CA LEU A 542 3.61 12.17 -31.67
C LEU A 542 3.85 12.04 -30.17
N MET A 543 4.31 10.88 -29.71
CA MET A 543 4.56 10.56 -28.32
C MET A 543 5.78 9.63 -28.19
N GLU A 544 6.47 9.70 -27.07
CA GLU A 544 7.43 8.69 -26.62
C GLU A 544 6.71 7.37 -26.28
N GLY A 545 7.27 6.22 -26.64
CA GLY A 545 6.72 4.90 -26.29
C GLY A 545 5.48 4.46 -27.10
N LEU A 546 5.07 5.24 -28.10
CA LEU A 546 3.91 4.92 -28.93
C LEU A 546 4.21 3.78 -29.91
N THR A 547 3.54 2.65 -29.70
CA THR A 547 3.69 1.39 -30.45
C THR A 547 2.33 0.82 -30.79
N ARG A 548 2.29 -0.21 -31.63
CA ARG A 548 1.06 -1.01 -31.89
C ARG A 548 0.33 -1.42 -30.61
N ASN A 549 1.10 -1.88 -29.61
CA ASN A 549 0.55 -2.41 -28.35
C ASN A 549 0.10 -1.31 -27.37
N SER A 550 0.77 -0.15 -27.37
CA SER A 550 0.45 0.94 -26.44
C SER A 550 -0.58 1.93 -26.99
N ALA A 551 -0.87 1.90 -28.29
CA ALA A 551 -1.70 2.90 -28.96
C ALA A 551 -3.11 3.06 -28.37
N ALA A 552 -3.79 1.98 -27.98
CA ALA A 552 -5.11 2.09 -27.36
C ALA A 552 -5.06 2.93 -26.07
N TYR A 553 -4.18 2.56 -25.14
CA TYR A 553 -4.02 3.25 -23.87
C TYR A 553 -3.47 4.68 -24.04
N MET A 554 -2.45 4.88 -24.89
CA MET A 554 -1.79 6.18 -25.02
C MET A 554 -2.62 7.21 -25.80
N LEU A 555 -3.37 6.78 -26.82
CA LEU A 555 -4.13 7.67 -27.69
C LEU A 555 -5.59 7.86 -27.26
N LEU A 556 -6.19 6.89 -26.58
CA LEU A 556 -7.60 6.96 -26.17
C LEU A 556 -7.77 7.09 -24.65
N GLY A 557 -6.73 6.77 -23.87
CA GLY A 557 -6.73 6.94 -22.42
C GLY A 557 -7.68 6.00 -21.68
N PRO A 558 -8.05 6.35 -20.44
CA PRO A 558 -8.87 5.49 -19.58
C PRO A 558 -10.31 5.32 -20.09
N GLY A 559 -10.82 6.25 -20.90
CA GLY A 559 -12.12 6.09 -21.57
C GLY A 559 -12.12 4.98 -22.63
N GLY A 560 -10.95 4.52 -23.08
CA GLY A 560 -10.81 3.46 -24.07
C GLY A 560 -11.54 3.78 -25.37
N TYR A 561 -12.31 2.82 -25.89
CA TYR A 561 -13.01 2.96 -27.15
C TYR A 561 -14.32 3.79 -27.08
N ALA A 562 -14.51 4.59 -26.02
CA ALA A 562 -15.71 5.40 -25.79
C ALA A 562 -16.06 6.34 -26.96
N CYS A 563 -15.07 6.88 -27.66
CA CYS A 563 -15.28 7.76 -28.82
C CYS A 563 -15.98 7.07 -30.01
N PHE A 564 -16.06 5.73 -30.01
CA PHE A 564 -16.75 4.91 -31.01
C PHE A 564 -18.09 4.34 -30.50
N LEU A 565 -18.55 4.79 -29.33
CA LEU A 565 -19.85 4.45 -28.76
C LEU A 565 -20.75 5.70 -28.75
N SER A 566 -22.07 5.50 -28.81
CA SER A 566 -23.01 6.59 -28.53
C SER A 566 -22.93 7.02 -27.06
N GLU A 567 -23.36 8.25 -26.75
CA GLU A 567 -23.35 8.78 -25.37
C GLU A 567 -24.13 7.90 -24.38
N ASP A 568 -25.22 7.29 -24.83
CA ASP A 568 -26.00 6.34 -24.03
C ASP A 568 -25.40 4.91 -23.99
N GLY A 569 -24.29 4.70 -24.69
CA GLY A 569 -23.59 3.43 -24.81
C GLY A 569 -24.37 2.35 -25.57
N LYS A 570 -25.51 2.65 -26.22
CA LYS A 570 -26.40 1.63 -26.82
C LYS A 570 -26.05 1.25 -28.25
N THR A 571 -25.27 2.08 -28.93
CA THR A 571 -24.85 1.85 -30.31
C THR A 571 -23.35 2.07 -30.47
N ALA A 572 -22.76 1.42 -31.46
CA ALA A 572 -21.34 1.52 -31.75
C ALA A 572 -21.10 1.86 -33.22
N SER A 573 -19.96 2.50 -33.51
CA SER A 573 -19.54 2.98 -34.84
C SER A 573 -18.15 2.46 -35.24
N PHE A 574 -17.81 1.25 -34.81
CA PHE A 574 -16.55 0.57 -35.12
C PHE A 574 -16.36 0.26 -36.61
N ASN A 575 -17.40 0.29 -37.44
CA ASN A 575 -17.26 0.18 -38.90
C ASN A 575 -17.21 1.54 -39.62
N SER A 576 -17.03 2.65 -38.89
CA SER A 576 -16.90 3.99 -39.46
C SER A 576 -15.54 4.19 -40.15
N ASP A 577 -15.50 5.14 -41.08
CA ASP A 577 -14.25 5.58 -41.73
C ASP A 577 -13.21 6.01 -40.69
N LEU A 578 -13.64 6.63 -39.58
CA LEU A 578 -12.76 7.04 -38.50
C LEU A 578 -12.08 5.84 -37.80
N PHE A 579 -12.83 4.79 -37.48
CA PHE A 579 -12.25 3.61 -36.85
C PHE A 579 -11.33 2.85 -37.81
N ILE A 580 -11.70 2.74 -39.09
CA ILE A 580 -10.83 2.15 -40.12
C ILE A 580 -9.54 2.97 -40.27
N ARG A 581 -9.60 4.30 -40.22
CA ARG A 581 -8.42 5.17 -40.17
C ARG A 581 -7.58 4.91 -38.92
N TYR A 582 -8.20 4.75 -37.76
CA TYR A 582 -7.50 4.40 -36.52
C TYR A 582 -6.75 3.06 -36.64
N LEU A 583 -7.40 2.00 -37.15
CA LEU A 583 -6.78 0.69 -37.39
C LEU A 583 -5.55 0.79 -38.30
N ASN A 584 -5.67 1.53 -39.40
CA ASN A 584 -4.55 1.75 -40.32
C ASN A 584 -3.42 2.55 -39.68
N TYR A 585 -3.74 3.56 -38.86
CA TYR A 585 -2.75 4.33 -38.12
C TYR A 585 -1.98 3.43 -37.13
N ILE A 586 -2.67 2.66 -36.30
CA ILE A 586 -1.99 1.78 -35.33
C ILE A 586 -1.15 0.71 -36.02
N ALA A 587 -1.60 0.16 -37.16
CA ALA A 587 -0.81 -0.81 -37.93
C ALA A 587 0.49 -0.22 -38.49
N SER A 588 0.50 1.10 -38.76
CA SER A 588 1.69 1.82 -39.23
C SER A 588 2.74 2.09 -38.14
N LEU A 589 2.35 1.99 -36.86
CA LEU A 589 3.27 2.15 -35.73
C LEU A 589 4.27 0.98 -35.66
N PRO A 590 5.45 1.19 -35.06
CA PRO A 590 6.40 0.11 -34.82
C PRO A 590 5.81 -0.94 -33.86
N ALA A 591 6.21 -2.20 -34.04
CA ALA A 591 6.03 -3.21 -33.00
C ALA A 591 6.88 -2.89 -31.77
N ARG A 592 6.55 -3.47 -30.61
CA ARG A 592 7.27 -3.20 -29.36
C ARG A 592 8.74 -3.62 -29.44
N GLU A 593 8.99 -4.80 -30.00
CA GLU A 593 10.33 -5.34 -30.16
C GLU A 593 11.15 -4.52 -31.15
N GLU A 594 10.51 -4.02 -32.22
CA GLU A 594 11.14 -3.08 -33.14
C GLU A 594 11.53 -1.84 -32.36
N TYR A 595 10.59 -1.17 -31.69
CA TYR A 595 10.81 0.04 -30.90
C TYR A 595 11.98 -0.13 -29.91
N ASP A 596 12.00 -1.21 -29.14
CA ASP A 596 13.04 -1.50 -28.15
C ASP A 596 14.40 -1.85 -28.81
N ALA A 597 14.40 -2.49 -29.98
CA ALA A 597 15.62 -2.97 -30.65
C ALA A 597 16.41 -1.90 -31.41
N HIS A 598 15.95 -0.66 -31.56
CA HIS A 598 16.57 0.31 -32.48
C HIS A 598 17.97 0.80 -32.02
N PRO A 599 19.06 0.51 -32.79
CA PRO A 599 20.27 1.32 -32.82
C PRO A 599 20.05 2.62 -33.62
N PRO A 600 20.95 3.62 -33.53
CA PRO A 600 20.72 4.94 -34.12
C PRO A 600 20.60 4.94 -35.66
N ILE A 601 19.46 5.40 -36.19
CA ILE A 601 19.21 5.85 -37.57
C ILE A 601 19.38 7.37 -37.65
N GLU A 602 20.46 7.84 -38.30
CA GLU A 602 20.77 9.26 -38.46
C GLU A 602 19.55 10.08 -38.98
N GLY A 603 19.08 11.05 -38.16
CA GLY A 603 17.95 11.93 -38.48
C GLY A 603 16.57 11.51 -37.97
N SER A 604 16.42 10.36 -37.30
CA SER A 604 15.15 9.96 -36.68
C SER A 604 15.10 10.35 -35.18
N PRO A 605 14.00 10.96 -34.69
CA PRO A 605 13.85 11.32 -33.27
C PRO A 605 13.77 10.09 -32.35
N ILE A 606 13.42 8.90 -32.91
CA ILE A 606 13.46 7.61 -32.20
C ILE A 606 14.89 7.32 -31.71
N ASN A 607 15.88 7.96 -32.34
CA ASN A 607 17.30 8.02 -31.98
C ASN A 607 17.63 8.21 -30.50
N GLY A 608 16.92 9.15 -29.88
CA GLY A 608 17.19 9.61 -28.52
C GLY A 608 16.38 8.90 -27.44
N LEU A 609 15.55 7.92 -27.79
CA LEU A 609 14.66 7.25 -26.82
C LEU A 609 15.31 6.05 -26.11
N ASN A 610 16.39 5.50 -26.68
CA ASN A 610 17.32 4.58 -26.02
C ASN A 610 18.54 5.31 -25.40
N ALA A 611 18.54 6.65 -25.40
CA ALA A 611 19.63 7.47 -24.88
C ALA A 611 19.42 7.80 -23.39
N ASP A 612 20.48 8.34 -22.76
CA ASP A 612 20.46 8.92 -21.42
C ASP A 612 19.22 9.81 -21.21
N VAL A 613 18.65 9.81 -20.01
CA VAL A 613 17.40 10.50 -19.71
C VAL A 613 17.46 11.98 -20.09
N SER A 614 18.63 12.61 -19.99
CA SER A 614 18.92 13.97 -20.43
C SER A 614 18.58 14.25 -21.91
N GLU A 615 18.78 13.30 -22.82
CA GLU A 615 18.45 13.44 -24.24
C GLU A 615 16.94 13.45 -24.49
N ARG A 616 16.15 12.76 -23.64
CA ARG A 616 14.68 12.75 -23.77
C ARG A 616 14.07 14.11 -23.50
N TYR A 617 14.51 14.78 -22.43
CA TYR A 617 14.07 16.14 -22.12
C TYR A 617 14.44 17.11 -23.23
N ARG A 618 15.64 16.97 -23.82
CA ARG A 618 16.05 17.75 -24.99
C ARG A 618 15.06 17.58 -26.16
N LEU A 619 14.60 16.36 -26.43
CA LEU A 619 13.63 16.12 -27.51
C LEU A 619 12.26 16.79 -27.27
N TYR A 620 11.79 16.85 -26.02
CA TYR A 620 10.59 17.62 -25.69
C TYR A 620 10.83 19.13 -25.81
N HIS A 621 11.96 19.65 -25.32
CA HIS A 621 12.33 21.08 -25.41
C HIS A 621 12.48 21.55 -26.86
N GLU A 622 13.02 20.70 -27.73
CA GLU A 622 13.18 20.99 -29.16
C GLU A 622 11.90 20.74 -29.98
N GLY A 623 10.80 20.30 -29.35
CA GLY A 623 9.54 20.00 -30.02
C GLY A 623 9.62 18.81 -30.99
N LYS A 624 10.59 17.91 -30.78
CA LYS A 624 10.78 16.67 -31.54
C LYS A 624 9.84 15.57 -31.07
N ILE A 625 9.41 15.62 -29.81
CA ILE A 625 8.27 14.86 -29.29
C ILE A 625 7.20 15.86 -28.91
N VAL A 626 5.99 15.66 -29.43
CA VAL A 626 4.97 16.71 -29.45
C VAL A 626 4.00 16.61 -28.29
N LEU A 627 3.62 15.39 -27.89
CA LEU A 627 2.71 15.13 -26.79
C LEU A 627 3.42 14.29 -25.71
N LYS A 628 3.12 14.59 -24.44
CA LYS A 628 3.58 13.82 -23.29
C LYS A 628 2.39 13.29 -22.50
N GLN A 629 2.31 11.97 -22.34
CA GLN A 629 1.36 11.38 -21.41
C GLN A 629 1.82 11.61 -19.97
N LYS A 630 0.90 12.03 -19.10
CA LYS A 630 1.19 12.30 -17.69
C LYS A 630 0.20 11.62 -16.76
N VAL A 631 0.76 11.05 -15.71
CA VAL A 631 0.06 10.68 -14.47
C VAL A 631 0.54 11.68 -13.42
N LEU A 632 -0.38 12.49 -12.88
CA LEU A 632 -0.07 13.50 -11.86
C LEU A 632 -0.68 13.01 -10.54
N THR A 633 0.20 12.61 -9.63
CA THR A 633 -0.15 12.00 -8.34
C THR A 633 -0.26 13.04 -7.23
N GLU A 634 0.39 14.20 -7.36
CA GLU A 634 0.34 15.27 -6.36
C GLU A 634 0.25 16.65 -7.03
N PRO A 635 -0.23 17.70 -6.33
CA PRO A 635 -0.22 19.07 -6.86
C PRO A 635 1.19 19.54 -7.29
N VAL A 636 2.24 19.12 -6.57
CA VAL A 636 3.62 19.47 -6.94
C VAL A 636 4.11 18.79 -8.22
N SER A 637 3.47 17.70 -8.66
CA SER A 637 3.79 17.05 -9.95
C SER A 637 3.59 18.01 -11.14
N PHE A 638 2.78 19.06 -10.98
CA PHE A 638 2.58 20.08 -12.00
C PHE A 638 3.81 20.96 -12.22
N LEU A 639 4.61 21.19 -11.17
CA LEU A 639 5.82 22.01 -11.27
C LEU A 639 6.87 21.35 -12.19
N GLY A 640 6.93 20.01 -12.18
CA GLY A 640 7.80 19.23 -13.06
C GLY A 640 7.51 19.40 -14.55
N MET A 641 6.35 19.96 -14.95
CA MET A 641 6.05 20.21 -16.37
C MET A 641 6.95 21.29 -16.98
N GLU A 642 7.46 22.23 -16.18
CA GLU A 642 8.47 23.19 -16.66
C GLU A 642 9.76 22.48 -17.06
N LEU A 643 10.19 21.47 -16.30
CA LEU A 643 11.34 20.64 -16.65
C LEU A 643 11.10 19.88 -17.95
N ASP A 644 9.88 19.36 -18.15
CA ASP A 644 9.55 18.56 -19.33
C ASP A 644 9.59 19.35 -20.64
N PHE A 645 9.05 20.57 -20.67
CA PHE A 645 8.88 21.37 -21.89
C PHE A 645 9.82 22.57 -21.98
N GLY A 646 10.57 22.88 -20.91
CA GLY A 646 11.44 24.04 -20.84
C GLY A 646 10.67 25.37 -20.71
N THR A 647 9.38 25.31 -20.38
CA THR A 647 8.49 26.47 -20.25
C THR A 647 7.34 26.18 -19.29
N LYS A 648 6.80 27.24 -18.66
CA LYS A 648 5.55 27.18 -17.88
C LYS A 648 4.29 27.25 -18.75
N ASP A 649 4.44 27.48 -20.04
CA ASP A 649 3.34 27.57 -21.03
C ASP A 649 2.96 26.19 -21.61
N TRP A 650 2.78 25.21 -20.72
CA TRP A 650 2.21 23.90 -21.04
C TRP A 650 0.68 23.94 -20.95
N ARG A 651 0.00 22.95 -21.56
CA ARG A 651 -1.46 22.81 -21.58
C ARG A 651 -1.86 21.35 -21.51
N LEU A 652 -2.91 21.07 -20.74
CA LEU A 652 -3.56 19.76 -20.69
C LEU A 652 -4.57 19.69 -21.84
N ILE A 653 -4.15 19.22 -23.02
CA ILE A 653 -5.06 18.97 -24.14
C ILE A 653 -5.91 17.71 -23.89
N GLY A 654 -5.36 16.79 -23.08
CA GLY A 654 -6.03 15.57 -22.69
C GLY A 654 -6.22 14.55 -23.81
N GLN A 655 -6.88 13.46 -23.46
CA GLN A 655 -7.27 12.38 -24.36
C GLN A 655 -8.48 12.79 -25.21
N PRO A 656 -8.69 12.14 -26.37
CA PRO A 656 -9.79 12.51 -27.24
C PRO A 656 -11.15 12.17 -26.61
N THR A 657 -12.09 13.11 -26.69
CA THR A 657 -13.47 12.95 -26.22
C THR A 657 -14.46 13.49 -27.27
N ASN A 658 -15.74 13.23 -27.05
CA ASN A 658 -16.82 13.80 -27.85
C ASN A 658 -17.37 15.11 -27.22
N GLY A 659 -16.47 16.00 -26.74
CA GLY A 659 -16.83 17.35 -26.27
C GLY A 659 -16.65 17.63 -24.78
N ASN A 660 -16.19 16.65 -23.99
CA ASN A 660 -15.80 16.84 -22.58
C ASN A 660 -14.31 17.18 -22.47
N CYS A 661 -13.84 17.66 -21.30
CA CYS A 661 -12.40 17.81 -21.07
C CYS A 661 -11.68 16.46 -21.28
N GLY A 662 -10.49 16.45 -21.88
CA GLY A 662 -9.73 15.21 -22.14
C GLY A 662 -8.93 14.71 -20.94
N THR A 663 -8.98 15.41 -19.81
CA THR A 663 -8.20 15.12 -18.61
C THR A 663 -9.04 14.31 -17.64
N ALA A 664 -8.67 13.05 -17.39
CA ALA A 664 -9.39 12.14 -16.50
C ALA A 664 -8.79 12.15 -15.08
N ILE A 665 -9.61 11.79 -14.09
CA ILE A 665 -9.11 11.32 -12.81
C ILE A 665 -9.25 9.79 -12.72
N SER A 666 -8.41 9.19 -11.90
CA SER A 666 -8.45 7.79 -11.54
C SER A 666 -8.31 7.67 -10.02
N ALA A 667 -9.05 6.75 -9.44
CA ALA A 667 -9.07 6.48 -8.00
C ALA A 667 -8.96 4.97 -7.74
N ASP A 668 -8.27 4.61 -6.67
CA ASP A 668 -8.19 3.23 -6.20
C ASP A 668 -9.52 2.76 -5.58
N SER A 669 -10.17 3.64 -4.83
CA SER A 669 -11.41 3.36 -4.10
C SER A 669 -12.51 4.35 -4.50
N VAL A 670 -13.68 3.82 -4.84
CA VAL A 670 -14.93 4.56 -5.01
C VAL A 670 -15.91 4.05 -3.98
N TYR A 671 -16.46 4.94 -3.18
CA TYR A 671 -17.46 4.62 -2.17
C TYR A 671 -18.85 4.96 -2.68
N LEU A 672 -19.78 4.03 -2.52
CA LEU A 672 -21.16 4.15 -2.98
C LEU A 672 -22.13 3.71 -1.87
N ILE A 673 -23.31 4.32 -1.85
CA ILE A 673 -24.45 3.81 -1.09
C ILE A 673 -25.37 3.09 -2.07
N THR A 674 -25.57 1.79 -1.88
CA THR A 674 -26.45 0.96 -2.73
C THR A 674 -27.81 0.68 -2.08
N ALA A 675 -27.97 1.08 -0.81
CA ALA A 675 -29.19 1.04 -0.01
C ALA A 675 -30.27 2.09 -0.37
N ALA A 676 -30.33 2.53 -1.64
CA ALA A 676 -31.10 3.71 -2.10
C ALA A 676 -32.60 3.74 -1.73
N ASP A 677 -33.25 2.57 -1.69
CA ASP A 677 -34.68 2.43 -1.40
C ASP A 677 -34.97 2.01 0.05
N SER A 678 -33.95 2.01 0.93
CA SER A 678 -34.08 1.56 2.31
C SER A 678 -34.12 2.74 3.29
N ASP A 679 -34.68 2.46 4.47
CA ASP A 679 -34.57 3.32 5.65
C ASP A 679 -33.12 3.43 6.18
N ARG A 680 -32.17 2.67 5.61
CA ARG A 680 -30.76 2.66 5.99
C ARG A 680 -29.90 3.63 5.20
N ALA A 681 -30.42 4.28 4.14
CA ALA A 681 -29.63 5.22 3.34
C ALA A 681 -29.05 6.37 4.19
N GLU A 682 -29.81 6.84 5.18
CA GLU A 682 -29.35 7.88 6.12
C GLU A 682 -28.21 7.38 7.02
N LEU A 683 -28.33 6.16 7.56
CA LEU A 683 -27.28 5.55 8.38
C LEU A 683 -26.03 5.21 7.54
N ALA A 684 -26.22 4.79 6.29
CA ALA A 684 -25.14 4.53 5.36
C ALA A 684 -24.37 5.82 4.98
N TRP A 685 -25.06 6.96 4.92
CA TRP A 685 -24.43 8.27 4.74
C TRP A 685 -23.61 8.68 5.96
N GLU A 686 -24.18 8.56 7.17
CA GLU A 686 -23.46 8.84 8.42
C GLU A 686 -22.20 7.96 8.55
N ALA A 687 -22.32 6.67 8.24
CA ALA A 687 -21.17 5.77 8.15
C ALA A 687 -20.15 6.26 7.11
N LEU A 688 -20.61 6.62 5.91
CA LEU A 688 -19.72 7.10 4.85
C LEU A 688 -18.92 8.34 5.27
N GLU A 689 -19.52 9.28 6.02
CA GLU A 689 -18.80 10.45 6.55
C GLU A 689 -17.62 10.04 7.44
N THR A 690 -17.82 9.09 8.36
CA THR A 690 -16.73 8.55 9.19
C THR A 690 -15.68 7.81 8.37
N LEU A 691 -16.09 7.02 7.38
CA LEU A 691 -15.14 6.25 6.54
C LEU A 691 -14.30 7.16 5.63
N PHE A 692 -14.84 8.32 5.24
CA PHE A 692 -14.15 9.32 4.43
C PHE A 692 -13.21 10.22 5.19
N GLU A 693 -13.20 10.16 6.53
CA GLU A 693 -12.33 11.01 7.32
C GLU A 693 -10.87 10.83 6.88
N PRO A 694 -10.21 11.91 6.44
CA PRO A 694 -8.86 11.83 5.90
C PRO A 694 -7.90 11.36 6.97
N ASP A 695 -7.06 10.37 6.66
CA ASP A 695 -6.00 10.01 7.58
C ASP A 695 -4.96 11.13 7.62
N ALA A 696 -4.34 11.36 8.78
CA ALA A 696 -3.22 12.29 8.94
C ALA A 696 -1.93 11.83 8.24
N ILE A 697 -2.03 11.09 7.13
CA ILE A 697 -0.89 10.51 6.41
C ILE A 697 -0.16 11.62 5.64
N SER A 698 0.84 12.17 6.30
CA SER A 698 1.99 12.81 5.67
C SER A 698 2.65 11.82 4.72
N GLY A 699 2.65 12.12 3.42
CA GLY A 699 3.39 11.35 2.40
C GLY A 699 2.55 10.59 1.35
N ALA A 700 1.22 10.76 1.32
CA ALA A 700 0.39 10.16 0.29
C ALA A 700 0.73 10.70 -1.12
N GLN A 701 1.11 9.79 -2.03
CA GLN A 701 1.28 10.04 -3.47
C GLN A 701 -0.09 10.17 -4.18
N SER A 702 -1.00 11.00 -3.68
CA SER A 702 -2.34 11.17 -4.25
C SER A 702 -2.94 12.55 -3.96
N ILE A 703 -3.82 13.04 -4.84
CA ILE A 703 -4.53 14.31 -4.68
C ILE A 703 -5.81 14.05 -3.85
N PRO A 704 -6.08 14.83 -2.79
CA PRO A 704 -7.31 14.65 -1.99
C PRO A 704 -8.58 14.97 -2.78
N GLY A 705 -9.63 14.18 -2.57
CA GLY A 705 -10.97 14.38 -3.13
C GLY A 705 -11.75 15.54 -2.50
N LEU A 706 -11.32 15.97 -1.30
CA LEU A 706 -11.92 17.06 -0.54
C LEU A 706 -11.09 18.35 -0.66
N VAL A 707 -11.78 19.49 -0.83
CA VAL A 707 -11.17 20.82 -0.90
C VAL A 707 -10.45 21.16 0.40
N SER A 708 -11.03 20.86 1.56
CA SER A 708 -10.42 21.12 2.87
C SER A 708 -9.06 20.44 3.05
N GLU A 709 -8.92 19.21 2.55
CA GLU A 709 -7.68 18.44 2.64
C GLU A 709 -6.67 18.87 1.60
N PHE A 710 -7.13 19.16 0.39
CA PHE A 710 -6.30 19.80 -0.61
C PHE A 710 -5.69 21.11 -0.06
N ASP A 711 -6.49 21.95 0.62
CA ASP A 711 -6.01 23.18 1.23
C ASP A 711 -4.97 22.96 2.33
N LYS A 712 -5.10 21.91 3.15
CA LYS A 712 -4.08 21.53 4.14
C LYS A 712 -2.78 21.12 3.44
N MET A 713 -2.88 20.25 2.43
CA MET A 713 -1.72 19.80 1.63
C MET A 713 -1.01 20.97 0.93
N ILE A 714 -1.75 21.88 0.31
CA ILE A 714 -1.17 23.07 -0.34
C ILE A 714 -0.45 23.97 0.66
N ARG A 715 -1.02 24.18 1.86
CA ARG A 715 -0.37 24.97 2.91
C ARG A 715 0.99 24.42 3.31
N GLU A 716 1.15 23.10 3.33
CA GLU A 716 2.44 22.46 3.58
C GLU A 716 3.45 22.77 2.47
N TYR A 717 3.04 22.70 1.19
CA TYR A 717 3.96 22.91 0.07
C TYR A 717 4.62 24.30 0.02
N TYR A 718 4.00 25.34 0.58
CA TYR A 718 4.62 26.66 0.70
C TYR A 718 5.86 26.70 1.59
N LEU A 719 6.03 25.70 2.47
CA LEU A 719 7.16 25.58 3.41
C LEU A 719 8.40 24.93 2.78
N TYR A 720 8.28 24.39 1.55
CA TYR A 720 9.33 23.59 0.92
C TYR A 720 9.90 24.24 -0.35
N ASP A 721 11.18 23.97 -0.59
CA ASP A 721 11.81 24.05 -1.91
C ASP A 721 11.73 22.68 -2.59
N PHE A 722 11.61 22.67 -3.92
CA PHE A 722 11.49 21.46 -4.72
C PHE A 722 12.59 21.39 -5.77
N ALA A 723 13.18 20.21 -5.93
CA ALA A 723 14.13 19.90 -6.98
C ALA A 723 13.57 18.79 -7.88
N PHE A 724 13.60 19.01 -9.18
CA PHE A 724 13.25 18.01 -10.20
C PHE A 724 14.44 17.85 -11.13
N THR A 725 14.90 16.62 -11.32
CA THR A 725 16.10 16.33 -12.12
C THR A 725 15.73 15.66 -13.43
N PHE A 726 16.60 15.79 -14.43
CA PHE A 726 16.40 15.05 -15.68
C PHE A 726 16.46 13.54 -15.45
N SER A 727 17.09 12.99 -14.41
CA SER A 727 17.03 11.54 -14.18
C SER A 727 15.62 11.03 -13.83
N GLY A 728 14.69 11.95 -13.50
CA GLY A 728 13.35 11.63 -13.01
C GLY A 728 13.25 11.65 -11.48
N THR A 729 14.31 12.04 -10.78
CA THR A 729 14.30 12.20 -9.32
C THR A 729 13.64 13.51 -8.94
N SER A 730 12.70 13.46 -7.99
CA SER A 730 12.12 14.61 -7.30
C SER A 730 12.49 14.59 -5.82
N SER A 731 12.85 15.73 -5.26
CA SER A 731 13.11 15.89 -3.83
C SER A 731 12.55 17.22 -3.33
N ARG A 732 12.30 17.28 -2.01
CA ARG A 732 11.88 18.50 -1.33
C ARG A 732 12.60 18.63 0.01
N ASP A 733 12.86 19.86 0.44
CA ASP A 733 13.33 20.16 1.79
C ASP A 733 12.73 21.48 2.27
N LEU A 734 12.64 21.67 3.59
CA LEU A 734 12.15 22.91 4.18
C LEU A 734 13.02 24.08 3.75
N LYS A 735 12.40 25.22 3.43
CA LYS A 735 13.11 26.44 3.01
C LYS A 735 14.16 26.90 4.04
N ASP A 736 13.88 26.66 5.32
CA ASP A 736 14.77 27.02 6.44
C ASP A 736 15.62 25.84 6.95
N SER A 737 15.77 24.76 6.16
CA SER A 737 16.63 23.61 6.49
C SER A 737 18.10 24.02 6.70
N TRP A 738 18.77 23.40 7.68
CA TRP A 738 20.22 23.56 7.88
C TRP A 738 21.03 23.08 6.67
N PHE A 739 20.46 22.20 5.84
CA PHE A 739 21.05 21.68 4.62
C PHE A 739 20.16 22.08 3.44
N PRO A 740 20.32 23.29 2.87
CA PRO A 740 19.45 23.76 1.81
C PRO A 740 19.47 22.83 0.61
N LEU A 741 18.32 22.68 -0.05
CA LEU A 741 18.18 21.80 -1.19
C LEU A 741 19.09 22.28 -2.34
N THR A 742 19.87 21.35 -2.88
CA THR A 742 20.76 21.63 -4.03
C THR A 742 20.60 20.56 -5.09
N LEU A 743 20.76 20.96 -6.35
CA LEU A 743 20.78 20.02 -7.47
C LEU A 743 22.09 19.25 -7.48
N THR A 744 22.02 17.93 -7.29
CA THR A 744 23.16 17.02 -7.43
C THR A 744 23.42 16.62 -8.88
N GLU A 745 22.49 16.93 -9.79
CA GLU A 745 22.53 16.68 -11.22
C GLU A 745 21.63 17.69 -11.98
N PRO A 746 21.72 17.80 -13.32
CA PRO A 746 20.95 18.79 -14.07
C PRO A 746 19.43 18.63 -13.91
N GLY A 747 18.74 19.75 -13.71
CA GLY A 747 17.34 19.81 -13.35
C GLY A 747 16.85 21.24 -13.12
N ILE A 748 15.69 21.38 -12.46
CA ILE A 748 15.15 22.64 -11.97
C ILE A 748 15.05 22.60 -10.44
N LEU A 749 15.36 23.74 -9.82
CA LEU A 749 15.02 24.05 -8.44
C LEU A 749 13.89 25.09 -8.49
N THR A 750 12.79 24.86 -7.81
CA THR A 750 11.59 25.69 -7.89
C THR A 750 10.83 25.71 -6.57
N GLU A 751 9.90 26.65 -6.46
CA GLU A 751 9.02 26.85 -5.31
C GLU A 751 7.57 26.74 -5.74
N PHE A 752 6.70 26.30 -4.83
CA PHE A 752 5.27 26.33 -5.03
C PHE A 752 4.73 27.75 -4.79
N THR A 753 3.95 28.30 -5.73
CA THR A 753 3.47 29.70 -5.68
C THR A 753 1.94 29.80 -5.68
N GLU A 754 1.41 30.97 -5.32
CA GLU A 754 -0.03 31.28 -5.40
C GLU A 754 -0.60 31.15 -6.82
N GLU A 755 0.22 31.37 -7.84
CA GLU A 755 -0.21 31.20 -9.24
C GLU A 755 -0.32 29.72 -9.60
N ASP A 756 0.60 28.88 -9.10
CA ASP A 756 0.52 27.43 -9.28
C ASP A 756 -0.73 26.88 -8.58
N GLU A 757 -0.99 27.30 -7.34
CA GLU A 757 -2.21 26.95 -6.61
C GLU A 757 -3.46 27.28 -7.42
N ARG A 758 -3.58 28.54 -7.88
CA ARG A 758 -4.75 29.01 -8.63
C ARG A 758 -4.95 28.21 -9.91
N ARG A 759 -3.86 27.97 -10.64
CA ARG A 759 -3.89 27.21 -11.89
C ARG A 759 -4.28 25.74 -11.66
N ILE A 760 -3.75 25.10 -10.62
CA ILE A 760 -4.09 23.71 -10.29
C ILE A 760 -5.55 23.61 -9.86
N ARG A 761 -6.04 24.54 -9.02
CA ARG A 761 -7.46 24.59 -8.63
C ARG A 761 -8.37 24.76 -9.84
N ASP A 762 -8.07 25.71 -10.72
CA ASP A 762 -8.86 25.92 -11.93
C ASP A 762 -8.90 24.67 -12.83
N ILE A 763 -7.78 23.95 -12.95
CA ILE A 763 -7.74 22.67 -13.65
C ILE A 763 -8.66 21.65 -12.98
N LEU A 764 -8.54 21.46 -11.67
CA LEU A 764 -9.34 20.50 -10.91
C LEU A 764 -10.83 20.86 -10.92
N ASP A 765 -11.18 22.14 -10.90
CA ASP A 765 -12.55 22.60 -10.81
C ASP A 765 -13.23 22.77 -12.16
N ASN A 766 -12.50 22.99 -13.26
CA ASN A 766 -13.10 23.34 -14.55
C ASN A 766 -12.60 22.51 -15.75
N HIS A 767 -11.40 21.95 -15.70
CA HIS A 767 -10.74 21.34 -16.88
C HIS A 767 -10.28 19.88 -16.67
N CYS A 768 -10.87 19.19 -15.70
CA CYS A 768 -10.51 17.82 -15.31
C CYS A 768 -11.75 17.02 -14.89
N GLY A 769 -11.75 15.70 -15.07
CA GLY A 769 -12.85 14.82 -14.67
C GLY A 769 -13.77 14.51 -15.84
N ILE A 770 -13.58 13.34 -16.43
CA ILE A 770 -14.44 12.78 -17.47
C ILE A 770 -15.52 11.97 -16.76
N PRO A 771 -16.82 12.19 -17.03
CA PRO A 771 -17.87 11.36 -16.46
C PRO A 771 -17.62 9.87 -16.70
N PHE A 772 -17.56 9.08 -15.63
CA PHE A 772 -17.29 7.64 -15.68
C PHE A 772 -18.30 6.91 -16.56
N ALA A 773 -19.56 7.36 -16.57
CA ALA A 773 -20.63 6.80 -17.40
C ALA A 773 -20.31 6.80 -18.90
N LEU A 774 -19.35 7.62 -19.35
CA LEU A 774 -18.92 7.69 -20.74
C LEU A 774 -17.81 6.70 -21.08
N PHE A 775 -17.25 5.96 -20.11
CA PHE A 775 -16.14 5.06 -20.36
C PHE A 775 -16.63 3.81 -21.11
N ALA A 776 -15.79 3.29 -22.00
CA ALA A 776 -16.09 2.02 -22.66
C ALA A 776 -16.14 0.89 -21.62
N ASN A 777 -17.12 0.00 -21.77
CA ASN A 777 -17.21 -1.16 -20.92
C ASN A 777 -16.01 -2.10 -21.13
N GLU A 778 -15.53 -2.74 -20.06
CA GLU A 778 -14.40 -3.67 -20.15
C GLU A 778 -14.63 -4.82 -21.12
N ASP A 779 -15.83 -5.43 -21.15
CA ASP A 779 -16.13 -6.51 -22.09
C ASP A 779 -16.07 -6.03 -23.54
N VAL A 780 -16.54 -4.81 -23.80
CA VAL A 780 -16.46 -4.17 -25.13
C VAL A 780 -15.00 -3.93 -25.49
N THR A 781 -14.22 -3.38 -24.56
CA THR A 781 -12.77 -3.15 -24.74
C THR A 781 -12.02 -4.46 -25.01
N ALA A 782 -12.37 -5.54 -24.31
CA ALA A 782 -11.79 -6.87 -24.53
C ALA A 782 -12.11 -7.42 -25.92
N ILE A 783 -13.37 -7.31 -26.37
CA ILE A 783 -13.78 -7.71 -27.74
C ILE A 783 -12.98 -6.93 -28.79
N VAL A 784 -12.85 -5.61 -28.63
CA VAL A 784 -12.13 -4.75 -29.58
C VAL A 784 -10.65 -5.12 -29.62
N ASN A 785 -10.00 -5.26 -28.45
CA ASN A 785 -8.58 -5.60 -28.35
C ASN A 785 -8.26 -6.99 -28.94
N GLU A 786 -9.14 -7.98 -28.76
CA GLU A 786 -8.98 -9.32 -29.33
C GLU A 786 -8.90 -9.25 -30.87
N GLU A 787 -9.86 -8.59 -31.51
CA GLU A 787 -9.91 -8.50 -32.97
C GLU A 787 -8.80 -7.61 -33.55
N ILE A 788 -8.43 -6.53 -32.85
CA ILE A 788 -7.27 -5.70 -33.23
C ILE A 788 -5.99 -6.52 -33.17
N SER A 789 -5.81 -7.36 -32.14
CA SER A 789 -4.61 -8.20 -32.01
C SER A 789 -4.48 -9.18 -33.18
N VAL A 790 -5.60 -9.77 -33.62
CA VAL A 790 -5.64 -10.66 -34.80
C VAL A 790 -5.28 -9.90 -36.08
N PHE A 791 -5.84 -8.69 -36.26
CA PHE A 791 -5.55 -7.83 -37.40
C PHE A 791 -4.06 -7.42 -37.45
N LEU A 792 -3.49 -6.99 -36.33
CA LEU A 792 -2.08 -6.63 -36.22
C LEU A 792 -1.14 -7.83 -36.43
N GLY A 793 -1.63 -9.06 -36.21
CA GLY A 793 -0.97 -10.31 -36.59
C GLY A 793 -0.96 -10.60 -38.10
N GLY A 794 -1.53 -9.72 -38.93
CA GLY A 794 -1.54 -9.82 -40.39
C GLY A 794 -2.74 -10.54 -40.99
N VAL A 795 -3.83 -10.70 -40.22
CA VAL A 795 -5.04 -11.42 -40.67
C VAL A 795 -6.16 -10.44 -41.04
N GLY A 796 -6.57 -10.45 -42.31
CA GLY A 796 -7.67 -9.63 -42.84
C GLY A 796 -7.27 -8.16 -43.10
N THR A 797 -8.20 -7.38 -43.65
CA THR A 797 -8.02 -5.93 -43.81
C THR A 797 -8.53 -5.15 -42.59
N ALA A 798 -8.24 -3.84 -42.54
CA ALA A 798 -8.79 -2.97 -41.51
C ALA A 798 -10.33 -2.95 -41.55
N GLU A 799 -10.92 -2.98 -42.75
CA GLU A 799 -12.37 -3.06 -42.96
C GLU A 799 -12.95 -4.38 -42.46
N ASP A 800 -12.26 -5.51 -42.69
CA ASP A 800 -12.68 -6.81 -42.18
C ASP A 800 -12.66 -6.84 -40.65
N CYS A 801 -11.60 -6.31 -40.02
CA CYS A 801 -11.47 -6.20 -38.57
C CYS A 801 -12.57 -5.30 -37.99
N ALA A 802 -12.75 -4.11 -38.54
CA ALA A 802 -13.79 -3.15 -38.18
C ALA A 802 -15.20 -3.76 -38.26
N ALA A 803 -15.50 -4.50 -39.33
CA ALA A 803 -16.79 -5.17 -39.51
C ALA A 803 -17.04 -6.27 -38.47
N LYS A 804 -16.01 -7.06 -38.11
CA LYS A 804 -16.11 -8.07 -37.05
C LYS A 804 -16.35 -7.44 -35.68
N ILE A 805 -15.58 -6.41 -35.33
CA ILE A 805 -15.73 -5.67 -34.07
C ILE A 805 -17.14 -5.09 -33.99
N GLN A 806 -17.58 -4.38 -35.03
CA GLN A 806 -18.93 -3.81 -35.07
C GLN A 806 -19.99 -4.89 -34.83
N SER A 807 -19.90 -6.03 -35.51
CA SER A 807 -20.84 -7.13 -35.35
C SER A 807 -20.87 -7.66 -33.91
N ARG A 808 -19.71 -8.01 -33.36
CA ARG A 808 -19.58 -8.59 -32.00
C ARG A 808 -20.04 -7.60 -30.92
N VAL A 809 -19.63 -6.35 -31.01
CA VAL A 809 -20.04 -5.32 -30.04
C VAL A 809 -21.52 -5.01 -30.16
N SER A 810 -22.08 -4.92 -31.37
CA SER A 810 -23.53 -4.67 -31.53
C SER A 810 -24.38 -5.79 -30.95
N ILE A 811 -23.94 -7.05 -31.08
CA ILE A 811 -24.60 -8.20 -30.45
C ILE A 811 -24.52 -8.08 -28.92
N TRP A 812 -23.34 -7.81 -28.38
CA TRP A 812 -23.15 -7.63 -26.93
C TRP A 812 -24.02 -6.51 -26.36
N LEU A 813 -24.09 -5.38 -27.07
CA LEU A 813 -24.95 -4.23 -26.69
C LEU A 813 -26.43 -4.60 -26.76
N ALA A 814 -26.88 -5.36 -27.76
CA ALA A 814 -28.26 -5.77 -27.89
C ALA A 814 -28.70 -6.80 -26.83
N GLU A 815 -27.78 -7.64 -26.35
CA GLU A 815 -28.07 -8.64 -25.31
C GLU A 815 -28.11 -8.06 -23.88
N ARG A 816 -27.47 -6.91 -23.65
CA ARG A 816 -27.26 -6.33 -22.31
C ARG A 816 -27.75 -4.89 -22.13
N GLY A 817 -28.17 -4.21 -23.20
CA GLY A 817 -28.64 -2.82 -23.21
C GLY A 817 -30.12 -2.61 -22.89
#